data_AF-A0A975IWZ2-F1
#
_entry.id   AF-A0A975IWZ2-F1
#
_cell.length_a   1.000
_cell.length_b   1.000
_cell.length_c   1.000
_cell.angle_alpha   90.00
_cell.angle_beta   90.00
_cell.angle_gamma   90.00
#
_symmetry.space_group_name_H-M   'P 1'
#
loop_
_entity.id
_entity.type
_entity.pdbx_description
1 polymer ?
#
loop_
_entity_poly.entity_id
_entity_poly.type
_entity_poly.pdbx_seq_one_letter_code
_entity_poly.pdbx_strand_id
1 'polypeptide(L)'
;MSESNIYIDQALHGYVGGHRLVASSVTLHDADARMMLVLSDASTTRFSDGSRGVLTGYPLHHGSKYVLARTWPAPELPRPGCVWTHSLLIGFADLATITNAASLLALFRRPTAQAAGYDVPLSPVGLTDAPDALHSSRAPALLNALYLDPTSKIELPASQDEADEALILAIWMQQWPRLRRSFRFCSMVVADRSSPTEPFDLQIAMPLSPGKRPTIPGARVVSDEPLDPRLMSAAEDLHQPNGLRAFLRLAGGDVPRGRAAMSSLCQLYEALDRADRGEVSYGVALDAFEALGAKQARAARKIVADHAVANINTIDDRTFEFILNAAIEADSEMESTTATTVGEALWRRSPLEFARALGEPTRLGDLAASAIRNLPAAILAVGVEGHPALAEPVSLARPDVLKKPEFWRNRSVDVGAILEYFDVQDPGVPAAIVTAGRADAAWSVLRRFGAPDIISIVDEAYSAGQPVDIWPWLRCVASDPTKLEGSLGSGTLSRPIVVGLAACLRPDDVPNDYGDDPWAIAARAKGSVPPTDELFFSAFLMARALGRRSRSRADLFQMTFDRVHVGLADGTMPLSGWQVIEPMLPWPMPWGAWDRCARIREAVTASFVDNSLDPAVFGWLTQSEPAFEDMAWIASRSRSGRIFLNRVRKVIQEGTDPLVHAKVKFLKKLV
;
A
#
# COMPACT_ATOMS: atom_id res chain seq x y z
N MET A 1 -0.04 19.19 -33.80
CA MET A 1 1.21 19.92 -33.50
C MET A 1 1.35 21.00 -34.55
N SER A 2 1.44 22.27 -34.17
CA SER A 2 1.73 23.34 -35.12
C SER A 2 3.14 23.12 -35.68
N GLU A 3 3.30 23.10 -37.00
CA GLU A 3 4.62 23.12 -37.64
C GLU A 3 5.39 24.33 -37.09
N SER A 4 6.35 24.09 -36.21
CA SER A 4 7.27 25.12 -35.75
C SER A 4 8.17 25.45 -36.92
N ASN A 5 7.95 26.60 -37.57
CA ASN A 5 8.84 27.10 -38.60
C ASN A 5 10.23 27.37 -37.99
N ILE A 6 11.16 26.44 -38.22
CA ILE A 6 12.58 26.61 -37.88
C ILE A 6 13.20 27.56 -38.91
N TYR A 7 13.89 28.58 -38.43
CA TYR A 7 14.70 29.47 -39.26
C TYR A 7 16.18 29.29 -38.92
N ILE A 8 17.01 29.06 -39.95
CA ILE A 8 18.44 28.84 -39.84
C ILE A 8 19.14 30.04 -40.47
N ASP A 9 19.91 30.77 -39.68
CA ASP A 9 20.77 31.82 -40.21
C ASP A 9 21.89 31.21 -41.05
N GLN A 10 22.43 31.97 -41.99
CA GLN A 10 23.56 31.53 -42.80
C GLN A 10 24.60 32.63 -42.95
N ALA A 11 25.85 32.22 -43.16
CA ALA A 11 26.96 33.10 -43.45
C ALA A 11 27.86 32.48 -44.52
N LEU A 12 28.40 33.32 -45.39
CA LEU A 12 29.36 32.94 -46.41
C LEU A 12 30.71 33.58 -46.14
N HIS A 13 31.75 32.78 -46.04
CA HIS A 13 33.15 33.22 -46.01
C HIS A 13 33.87 32.83 -47.30
N GLY A 14 34.77 33.70 -47.75
CA GLY A 14 35.61 33.46 -48.93
C GLY A 14 36.56 34.61 -49.20
N TYR A 15 37.11 34.67 -50.41
CA TYR A 15 38.19 35.62 -50.74
C TYR A 15 37.67 36.98 -51.22
N VAL A 16 37.86 38.02 -50.40
CA VAL A 16 37.62 39.44 -50.74
C VAL A 16 38.80 40.26 -50.22
N GLY A 17 39.91 40.26 -50.96
CA GLY A 17 41.18 40.85 -50.50
C GLY A 17 41.80 40.12 -49.30
N GLY A 18 41.48 38.83 -49.14
CA GLY A 18 41.77 37.98 -47.98
C GLY A 18 40.57 37.10 -47.65
N HIS A 19 40.76 36.05 -46.84
CA HIS A 19 39.65 35.24 -46.33
C HIS A 19 38.83 36.10 -45.34
N ARG A 20 37.57 36.36 -45.67
CA ARG A 20 36.68 37.28 -44.92
C ARG A 20 35.23 36.82 -45.01
N LEU A 21 34.39 37.38 -44.13
CA LEU A 21 32.93 37.28 -44.24
C LEU A 21 32.47 38.07 -45.48
N VAL A 22 31.71 37.41 -46.36
CA VAL A 22 31.21 37.94 -47.63
C VAL A 22 29.74 38.33 -47.53
N ALA A 23 28.93 37.49 -46.88
CA ALA A 23 27.51 37.71 -46.64
C ALA A 23 27.07 37.01 -45.36
N SER A 24 26.05 37.55 -44.68
CA SER A 24 25.47 36.96 -43.48
C SER A 24 24.02 37.38 -43.34
N SER A 25 23.12 36.46 -42.97
CA SER A 25 21.72 36.77 -42.66
C SER A 25 21.53 37.40 -41.28
N VAL A 26 22.59 37.43 -40.47
CA VAL A 26 22.57 37.95 -39.10
C VAL A 26 23.83 38.73 -38.77
N THR A 27 23.69 39.74 -37.90
CA THR A 27 24.84 40.43 -37.31
C THR A 27 25.49 39.53 -36.27
N LEU A 28 26.79 39.24 -36.45
CA LEU A 28 27.57 38.40 -35.55
C LEU A 28 28.20 39.23 -34.43
N HIS A 29 28.26 38.68 -33.23
CA HIS A 29 29.06 39.23 -32.15
C HIS A 29 30.56 39.13 -32.49
N ASP A 30 31.37 40.11 -32.10
CA ASP A 30 32.80 40.18 -32.48
C ASP A 30 33.59 38.90 -32.16
N ALA A 31 33.34 38.31 -30.98
CA ALA A 31 34.00 37.06 -30.58
C ALA A 31 33.61 35.88 -31.48
N ASP A 32 32.33 35.78 -31.85
CA ASP A 32 31.81 34.73 -32.72
C ASP A 32 32.32 34.92 -34.15
N ALA A 33 32.34 36.17 -34.64
CA ALA A 33 32.89 36.50 -35.96
C ALA A 33 34.38 36.15 -36.07
N ARG A 34 35.18 36.39 -35.02
CA ARG A 34 36.59 35.97 -34.96
C ARG A 34 36.75 34.46 -35.02
N MET A 35 35.93 33.72 -34.26
CA MET A 35 35.97 32.26 -34.26
C MET A 35 35.58 31.70 -35.63
N MET A 36 34.48 32.20 -36.21
CA MET A 36 34.03 31.81 -37.54
C MET A 36 35.07 32.13 -38.61
N LEU A 37 35.76 33.27 -38.53
CA LEU A 37 36.82 33.64 -39.47
C LEU A 37 37.94 32.58 -39.49
N VAL A 38 38.38 32.13 -38.32
CA VAL A 38 39.44 31.10 -38.18
C VAL A 38 38.93 29.72 -38.61
N LEU A 39 37.74 29.32 -38.17
CA LEU A 39 37.22 27.98 -38.43
C LEU A 39 36.61 27.80 -39.82
N SER A 40 36.33 28.90 -40.52
CA SER A 40 35.88 28.89 -41.92
C SER A 40 37.02 28.90 -42.94
N ASP A 41 38.27 29.13 -42.51
CA ASP A 41 39.43 29.01 -43.39
C ASP A 41 39.79 27.54 -43.64
N ALA A 42 40.62 27.30 -44.63
CA ALA A 42 40.97 25.97 -45.11
C ALA A 42 41.60 25.09 -44.00
N SER A 43 40.96 23.99 -43.64
CA SER A 43 41.53 22.96 -42.75
C SER A 43 42.52 22.03 -43.45
N THR A 44 42.56 22.09 -44.78
CA THR A 44 43.43 21.33 -45.66
C THR A 44 43.57 22.03 -47.01
N THR A 45 44.70 21.84 -47.68
CA THR A 45 44.90 22.22 -49.08
C THR A 45 44.72 21.02 -50.04
N ARG A 46 44.40 19.85 -49.48
CA ARG A 46 44.29 18.58 -50.20
C ARG A 46 42.83 18.18 -50.35
N PHE A 47 42.20 18.73 -51.38
CA PHE A 47 40.89 18.27 -51.83
C PHE A 47 41.10 17.27 -52.97
N SER A 48 40.39 16.14 -52.93
CA SER A 48 40.32 15.22 -54.06
C SER A 48 39.41 15.78 -55.16
N ASP A 49 39.63 15.34 -56.40
CA ASP A 49 38.68 15.62 -57.49
C ASP A 49 37.30 15.05 -57.13
N GLY A 50 36.26 15.88 -57.24
CA GLY A 50 34.91 15.53 -56.79
C GLY A 50 34.69 15.58 -55.27
N SER A 51 35.62 16.16 -54.50
CA SER A 51 35.48 16.33 -53.05
C SER A 51 34.17 17.03 -52.69
N ARG A 52 33.46 16.43 -51.74
CA ARG A 52 32.24 16.95 -51.13
C ARG A 52 32.49 18.15 -50.21
N GLY A 53 33.74 18.56 -50.00
CA GLY A 53 34.15 19.60 -49.05
C GLY A 53 34.35 19.06 -47.63
N VAL A 54 34.78 19.93 -46.72
CA VAL A 54 34.97 19.62 -45.29
C VAL A 54 33.78 20.07 -44.50
N LEU A 55 33.26 19.20 -43.64
CA LEU A 55 32.24 19.52 -42.67
C LEU A 55 32.88 19.84 -41.32
N THR A 56 32.53 20.98 -40.72
CA THR A 56 33.01 21.39 -39.40
C THR A 56 31.81 21.79 -38.53
N GLY A 57 31.72 21.24 -37.33
CA GLY A 57 30.70 21.55 -36.33
C GLY A 57 31.29 22.18 -35.08
N TYR A 58 30.74 23.30 -34.59
CA TYR A 58 31.21 23.97 -33.37
C TYR A 58 30.18 24.98 -32.80
N PRO A 59 30.20 25.26 -31.47
CA PRO A 59 29.35 26.27 -30.87
C PRO A 59 29.85 27.71 -31.08
N LEU A 60 28.90 28.65 -31.08
CA LEU A 60 29.09 30.07 -30.85
C LEU A 60 28.43 30.46 -29.52
N HIS A 61 29.25 30.69 -28.50
CA HIS A 61 28.76 30.88 -27.14
C HIS A 61 28.02 32.21 -26.95
N HIS A 62 28.42 33.29 -27.63
CA HIS A 62 27.77 34.60 -27.47
C HIS A 62 26.43 34.66 -28.21
N GLY A 63 26.37 34.11 -29.41
CA GLY A 63 25.14 34.04 -30.20
C GLY A 63 24.15 32.96 -29.77
N SER A 64 24.54 32.04 -28.87
CA SER A 64 23.76 30.83 -28.53
C SER A 64 23.37 30.02 -29.77
N LYS A 65 24.30 29.87 -30.71
CA LYS A 65 24.11 29.16 -31.98
C LYS A 65 25.12 28.03 -32.13
N TYR A 66 24.76 27.00 -32.86
CA TYR A 66 25.66 25.98 -33.34
C TYR A 66 25.95 26.20 -34.82
N VAL A 67 27.22 26.16 -35.19
CA VAL A 67 27.65 26.24 -36.58
C VAL A 67 27.80 24.85 -37.13
N LEU A 68 27.11 24.57 -38.23
CA LEU A 68 27.48 23.49 -39.15
C LEU A 68 27.99 24.15 -40.43
N ALA A 69 29.28 24.04 -40.71
CA ALA A 69 29.94 24.70 -41.83
C ALA A 69 30.43 23.68 -42.85
N ARG A 70 30.33 24.04 -44.12
CA ARG A 70 30.86 23.27 -45.24
C ARG A 70 31.84 24.10 -46.06
N THR A 71 33.06 23.60 -46.20
CA THR A 71 34.18 24.27 -46.86
C THR A 71 34.57 23.56 -48.13
N TRP A 72 34.59 24.26 -49.26
CA TRP A 72 35.00 23.73 -50.57
C TRP A 72 36.22 24.47 -51.11
N PRO A 73 37.06 23.82 -51.94
CA PRO A 73 38.09 24.53 -52.68
C PRO A 73 37.41 25.51 -53.64
N ALA A 74 38.01 26.69 -53.81
CA ALA A 74 37.56 27.73 -54.72
C ALA A 74 38.65 28.02 -55.78
N PRO A 75 38.94 27.05 -56.69
CA PRO A 75 39.96 27.20 -57.73
C PRO A 75 39.65 28.33 -58.72
N GLU A 76 38.38 28.75 -58.81
CA GLU A 76 37.95 29.90 -59.62
C GLU A 76 38.43 31.25 -59.07
N LEU A 77 38.93 31.31 -57.83
CA LEU A 77 39.38 32.55 -57.21
C LEU A 77 40.87 32.83 -57.50
N PRO A 78 41.30 34.10 -57.49
CA PRO A 78 42.60 34.50 -58.05
C PRO A 78 43.83 33.92 -57.34
N ARG A 79 43.68 33.46 -56.10
CA ARG A 79 44.78 32.99 -55.26
C ARG A 79 44.67 31.47 -55.02
N PRO A 80 45.72 30.69 -55.28
CA PRO A 80 45.75 29.27 -54.95
C PRO A 80 45.49 29.02 -53.45
N GLY A 81 44.70 27.98 -53.16
CA GLY A 81 44.34 27.61 -51.80
C GLY A 81 43.15 28.39 -51.21
N CYS A 82 42.49 29.26 -51.99
CA CYS A 82 41.24 29.87 -51.57
C CYS A 82 40.12 28.83 -51.39
N VAL A 83 39.24 29.11 -50.44
CA VAL A 83 38.08 28.28 -50.13
C VAL A 83 36.80 29.11 -50.06
N TRP A 84 35.68 28.45 -50.32
CA TRP A 84 34.36 28.94 -49.95
C TRP A 84 33.88 28.18 -48.73
N THR A 85 33.38 28.88 -47.72
CA THR A 85 32.74 28.25 -46.57
C THR A 85 31.34 28.80 -46.38
N HIS A 86 30.36 27.91 -46.49
CA HIS A 86 28.98 28.20 -46.14
C HIS A 86 28.70 27.66 -44.74
N SER A 87 28.28 28.54 -43.83
CA SER A 87 27.98 28.21 -42.44
C SER A 87 26.49 28.32 -42.18
N LEU A 88 25.88 27.24 -41.71
CA LEU A 88 24.53 27.22 -41.16
C LEU A 88 24.62 27.51 -39.65
N LEU A 89 23.89 28.53 -39.21
CA LEU A 89 23.89 29.07 -37.86
C LEU A 89 22.55 28.72 -37.20
N ILE A 90 22.54 27.64 -36.43
CA ILE A 90 21.33 27.03 -35.86
C ILE A 90 21.19 27.48 -34.41
N GLY A 91 20.07 28.10 -34.04
CA GLY A 91 19.79 28.44 -32.65
C GLY A 91 19.84 27.21 -31.75
N PHE A 92 20.35 27.32 -30.53
CA PHE A 92 20.43 26.19 -29.60
C PHE A 92 19.06 25.54 -29.34
N ALA A 93 17.99 26.34 -29.25
CA ALA A 93 16.62 25.84 -29.10
C ALA A 93 16.19 25.01 -30.33
N ASP A 94 16.40 25.54 -31.53
CA ASP A 94 16.06 24.86 -32.79
C ASP A 94 16.90 23.59 -33.01
N LEU A 95 18.18 23.61 -32.63
CA LEU A 95 19.04 22.43 -32.75
C LEU A 95 18.50 21.24 -31.93
N ALA A 96 17.74 21.49 -30.86
CA ALA A 96 17.13 20.45 -30.05
C ALA A 96 15.93 19.76 -30.72
N THR A 97 15.27 20.45 -31.67
CA THR A 97 14.10 19.91 -32.39
C THR A 97 14.50 19.13 -33.64
N ILE A 98 15.70 19.37 -34.18
CA ILE A 98 16.24 18.66 -35.34
C ILE A 98 16.60 17.21 -34.94
N THR A 99 15.97 16.23 -35.61
CA THR A 99 16.17 14.79 -35.37
C THR A 99 17.06 14.11 -36.40
N ASN A 100 17.23 14.72 -37.58
CA ASN A 100 18.00 14.19 -38.70
C ASN A 100 18.93 15.27 -39.30
N ALA A 101 20.16 14.88 -39.64
CA ALA A 101 21.14 15.76 -40.28
C ALA A 101 20.93 15.92 -41.80
N ALA A 102 20.17 15.05 -42.45
CA ALA A 102 19.94 15.09 -43.91
C ALA A 102 19.35 16.43 -44.37
N SER A 103 18.42 16.99 -43.59
CA SER A 103 17.82 18.30 -43.86
C SER A 103 18.82 19.45 -43.79
N LEU A 104 19.77 19.39 -42.85
CA LEU A 104 20.85 20.36 -42.76
C LEU A 104 21.82 20.24 -43.93
N LEU A 105 22.14 19.01 -44.35
CA LEU A 105 23.04 18.78 -45.47
C LEU A 105 22.49 19.32 -46.79
N ALA A 106 21.17 19.23 -47.00
CA ALA A 106 20.49 19.73 -48.19
C ALA A 106 20.52 21.26 -48.33
N LEU A 107 20.75 21.99 -47.24
CA LEU A 107 20.83 23.46 -47.25
C LEU A 107 22.17 23.99 -47.76
N PHE A 108 23.21 23.15 -47.82
CA PHE A 108 24.52 23.61 -48.25
C PHE A 108 24.56 23.88 -49.75
N ARG A 109 24.83 25.14 -50.10
CA ARG A 109 25.05 25.60 -51.47
C ARG A 109 26.50 26.05 -51.63
N ARG A 110 27.24 25.48 -52.59
CA ARG A 110 28.56 25.99 -52.97
C ARG A 110 28.37 27.23 -53.86
N PRO A 111 29.03 28.36 -53.59
CA PRO A 111 28.97 29.52 -54.45
C PRO A 111 29.54 29.23 -55.85
N THR A 112 28.97 29.87 -56.88
CA THR A 112 29.44 29.75 -58.28
C THR A 112 30.07 31.03 -58.82
N ALA A 113 29.74 32.22 -58.29
CA ALA A 113 30.43 33.51 -58.52
C ALA A 113 29.83 34.69 -57.74
N GLN A 114 28.50 34.70 -57.53
CA GLN A 114 27.78 35.75 -56.80
C GLN A 114 27.37 35.25 -55.41
N ALA A 115 27.59 36.07 -54.38
CA ALA A 115 27.21 35.79 -52.98
C ALA A 115 25.72 36.08 -52.67
N ALA A 116 24.85 36.08 -53.70
CA ALA A 116 23.45 36.44 -53.54
C ALA A 116 22.65 35.39 -52.76
N GLY A 117 21.82 35.82 -51.80
CA GLY A 117 20.89 34.96 -51.07
C GLY A 117 21.52 34.19 -49.89
N TYR A 118 22.73 34.56 -49.47
CA TYR A 118 23.35 34.14 -48.20
C TYR A 118 23.08 35.15 -47.06
N ASP A 119 22.43 36.26 -47.37
CA ASP A 119 21.99 37.34 -46.48
C ASP A 119 20.54 37.18 -46.00
N VAL A 120 19.88 36.09 -46.37
CA VAL A 120 18.48 35.77 -46.00
C VAL A 120 18.47 34.49 -45.19
N PRO A 121 17.73 34.37 -44.08
CA PRO A 121 17.62 33.10 -43.35
C PRO A 121 17.02 31.97 -44.21
N LEU A 122 17.43 30.74 -43.95
CA LEU A 122 16.91 29.53 -44.58
C LEU A 122 15.81 28.90 -43.72
N SER A 123 14.88 28.21 -44.35
CA SER A 123 13.96 27.30 -43.66
C SER A 123 14.15 25.89 -44.24
N PRO A 124 14.44 24.87 -43.40
CA PRO A 124 14.52 23.50 -43.86
C PRO A 124 13.13 23.02 -44.29
N VAL A 125 12.94 22.73 -45.58
CA VAL A 125 11.66 22.25 -46.13
C VAL A 125 11.64 20.72 -46.18
N GLY A 126 10.58 20.11 -45.63
CA GLY A 126 10.02 18.83 -46.07
C GLY A 126 10.98 17.65 -46.23
N LEU A 127 11.68 17.25 -45.15
CA LEU A 127 12.46 16.01 -45.13
C LEU A 127 12.08 15.16 -43.91
N THR A 128 12.12 13.85 -44.10
CA THR A 128 11.66 12.81 -43.17
C THR A 128 12.35 12.89 -41.80
N ASP A 129 11.56 12.81 -40.73
CA ASP A 129 12.01 12.85 -39.34
C ASP A 129 12.79 11.60 -38.89
N ALA A 130 12.71 10.51 -39.67
CA ALA A 130 13.34 9.24 -39.35
C ALA A 130 14.87 9.34 -39.51
N PRO A 131 15.65 8.88 -38.53
CA PRO A 131 17.10 8.76 -38.69
C PRO A 131 17.45 7.64 -39.68
N ASP A 132 18.45 7.88 -40.52
CA ASP A 132 18.96 6.87 -41.44
C ASP A 132 19.73 5.78 -40.68
N ALA A 133 19.49 4.52 -41.05
CA ALA A 133 20.31 3.38 -40.64
C ALA A 133 21.73 3.52 -41.19
N LEU A 134 22.74 3.34 -40.35
CA LEU A 134 24.14 3.44 -40.74
C LEU A 134 24.91 2.18 -40.36
N HIS A 135 25.37 1.46 -41.37
CA HIS A 135 26.31 0.35 -41.20
C HIS A 135 27.74 0.89 -41.33
N SER A 136 28.47 0.95 -40.23
CA SER A 136 29.91 1.23 -40.22
C SER A 136 30.62 0.29 -39.25
N SER A 137 31.64 -0.41 -39.74
CA SER A 137 32.54 -1.25 -38.93
C SER A 137 33.34 -0.45 -37.89
N ARG A 138 33.43 0.87 -38.06
CA ARG A 138 34.21 1.77 -37.18
C ARG A 138 33.40 2.38 -36.05
N ALA A 139 32.07 2.29 -36.12
CA ALA A 139 31.20 2.82 -35.09
C ALA A 139 31.57 2.29 -33.68
N PRO A 140 31.82 0.98 -33.47
CA PRO A 140 32.22 0.47 -32.16
C PRO A 140 33.45 1.14 -31.54
N ALA A 141 34.54 1.17 -32.30
CA ALA A 141 35.82 1.76 -31.86
C ALA A 141 35.69 3.26 -31.59
N LEU A 142 34.94 3.98 -32.44
CA LEU A 142 34.74 5.41 -32.27
C LEU A 142 33.86 5.73 -31.05
N LEU A 143 32.80 4.96 -30.80
CA LEU A 143 31.97 5.10 -29.60
C LEU A 143 32.80 4.90 -28.33
N ASN A 144 33.64 3.85 -28.28
CA ASN A 144 34.55 3.61 -27.17
C ASN A 144 35.48 4.82 -26.94
N ALA A 145 36.12 5.32 -28.00
CA ALA A 145 37.03 6.45 -27.91
C ALA A 145 36.33 7.72 -27.41
N LEU A 146 35.11 8.00 -27.91
CA LEU A 146 34.36 9.20 -27.53
C LEU A 146 33.84 9.16 -26.09
N TYR A 147 33.35 8.00 -25.63
CA TYR A 147 32.54 7.94 -24.40
C TYR A 147 33.24 7.27 -23.22
N LEU A 148 34.29 6.46 -23.45
CA LEU A 148 35.10 5.89 -22.37
C LEU A 148 36.28 6.78 -21.97
N ASP A 149 36.76 7.64 -22.89
CA ASP A 149 37.74 8.69 -22.62
C ASP A 149 37.14 10.10 -22.89
N PRO A 150 36.16 10.52 -22.09
CA PRO A 150 35.32 11.69 -22.37
C PRO A 150 36.07 13.04 -22.34
N THR A 151 37.30 13.08 -21.80
CA THR A 151 38.15 14.29 -21.75
C THR A 151 39.17 14.35 -22.89
N SER A 152 39.36 13.25 -23.62
CA SER A 152 40.38 13.15 -24.66
C SER A 152 39.89 13.78 -25.97
N LYS A 153 40.82 14.41 -26.70
CA LYS A 153 40.63 14.72 -28.12
C LYS A 153 40.69 13.42 -28.91
N ILE A 154 39.75 13.17 -29.82
CA ILE A 154 39.71 11.92 -30.57
C ILE A 154 40.16 12.16 -32.00
N GLU A 155 41.15 11.37 -32.44
CA GLU A 155 41.65 11.34 -33.80
C GLU A 155 41.16 10.07 -34.50
N LEU A 156 40.33 10.23 -35.54
CA LEU A 156 39.90 9.15 -36.39
C LEU A 156 40.71 9.18 -37.70
N PRO A 157 41.55 8.18 -38.01
CA PRO A 157 42.26 8.16 -39.29
C PRO A 157 41.28 8.12 -40.46
N ALA A 158 41.45 8.92 -41.51
CA ALA A 158 40.51 8.90 -42.64
C ALA A 158 40.46 7.52 -43.33
N SER A 159 39.27 7.05 -43.69
CA SER A 159 39.06 5.88 -44.55
C SER A 159 38.74 6.31 -45.98
N GLN A 160 39.18 5.53 -46.98
CA GLN A 160 38.77 5.72 -48.37
C GLN A 160 37.43 5.05 -48.71
N ASP A 161 37.02 4.07 -47.89
CA ASP A 161 35.92 3.15 -48.21
C ASP A 161 34.68 3.37 -47.31
N GLU A 162 34.78 4.21 -46.27
CA GLU A 162 33.69 4.44 -45.32
C GLU A 162 33.13 5.87 -45.37
N ALA A 163 31.82 5.99 -45.14
CA ALA A 163 31.12 7.27 -45.06
C ALA A 163 31.38 7.96 -43.71
N ASP A 164 32.63 8.32 -43.42
CA ASP A 164 33.04 8.90 -42.13
C ASP A 164 32.20 10.15 -41.77
N GLU A 165 31.81 10.97 -42.75
CA GLU A 165 30.91 12.12 -42.53
C GLU A 165 29.53 11.70 -42.01
N ALA A 166 28.97 10.61 -42.55
CA ALA A 166 27.68 10.09 -42.12
C ALA A 166 27.77 9.54 -40.68
N LEU A 167 28.88 8.88 -40.34
CA LEU A 167 29.14 8.38 -38.99
C LEU A 167 29.23 9.51 -37.97
N ILE A 168 29.99 10.56 -38.26
CA ILE A 168 30.08 11.75 -37.41
C ILE A 168 28.69 12.34 -37.16
N LEU A 169 27.91 12.53 -38.23
CA LEU A 169 26.58 13.13 -38.13
C LEU A 169 25.59 12.24 -37.38
N ALA A 170 25.65 10.92 -37.57
CA ALA A 170 24.81 9.98 -36.84
C ALA A 170 25.10 10.02 -35.33
N ILE A 171 26.38 10.04 -34.93
CA ILE A 171 26.80 10.19 -33.53
C ILE A 171 26.36 11.56 -32.98
N TRP A 172 26.58 12.65 -33.72
CA TRP A 172 26.15 13.99 -33.32
C TRP A 172 24.63 14.09 -33.12
N MET A 173 23.86 13.43 -33.99
CA MET A 173 22.39 13.34 -33.87
C MET A 173 21.92 12.38 -32.77
N GLN A 174 22.72 11.41 -32.36
CA GLN A 174 22.42 10.54 -31.21
C GLN A 174 22.56 11.28 -29.87
N GLN A 175 23.45 12.28 -29.78
CA GLN A 175 23.66 13.07 -28.58
C GLN A 175 22.42 13.90 -28.21
N TRP A 176 22.18 14.03 -26.90
CA TRP A 176 21.12 14.89 -26.35
C TRP A 176 21.44 16.38 -26.57
N PRO A 177 20.44 17.29 -26.53
CA PRO A 177 20.61 18.66 -26.99
C PRO A 177 21.77 19.42 -26.35
N ARG A 178 21.97 19.26 -25.03
CA ARG A 178 23.07 19.94 -24.33
C ARG A 178 24.45 19.46 -24.78
N LEU A 179 24.65 18.16 -24.94
CA LEU A 179 25.93 17.60 -25.41
C LEU A 179 26.16 17.94 -26.89
N ARG A 180 25.12 17.83 -27.71
CA ARG A 180 25.14 18.17 -29.14
C ARG A 180 25.60 19.61 -29.39
N ARG A 181 25.15 20.56 -28.55
CA ARG A 181 25.53 21.99 -28.64
C ARG A 181 26.99 22.24 -28.33
N SER A 182 27.65 21.41 -27.52
CA SER A 182 29.07 21.57 -27.18
C SER A 182 30.01 20.76 -28.07
N PHE A 183 29.50 19.76 -28.78
CA PHE A 183 30.32 18.81 -29.53
C PHE A 183 31.01 19.48 -30.73
N ARG A 184 32.34 19.40 -30.78
CA ARG A 184 33.16 19.98 -31.85
C ARG A 184 33.75 18.90 -32.73
N PHE A 185 33.51 18.98 -34.04
CA PHE A 185 34.06 18.00 -34.98
C PHE A 185 34.55 18.60 -36.29
N CYS A 186 35.49 17.93 -36.95
CA CYS A 186 35.94 18.27 -38.30
C CYS A 186 36.14 17.00 -39.14
N SER A 187 35.43 16.89 -40.27
CA SER A 187 35.47 15.69 -41.13
C SER A 187 36.74 15.53 -41.93
N MET A 188 37.62 16.54 -41.94
CA MET A 188 38.92 16.46 -42.61
C MET A 188 39.90 17.47 -42.02
N VAL A 189 41.05 16.99 -41.52
CA VAL A 189 42.14 17.83 -41.02
C VAL A 189 43.52 17.32 -41.47
N VAL A 190 44.46 18.24 -41.68
CA VAL A 190 45.90 17.93 -41.83
C VAL A 190 46.76 18.45 -40.69
N ALA A 191 46.14 19.14 -39.72
CA ALA A 191 46.73 19.67 -38.49
C ALA A 191 45.64 19.85 -37.42
N ASP A 192 46.02 19.94 -36.14
CA ASP A 192 45.07 20.14 -35.04
C ASP A 192 44.33 21.49 -35.19
N ARG A 193 43.00 21.44 -35.21
CA ARG A 193 42.13 22.64 -35.22
C ARG A 193 41.75 23.14 -33.84
N SER A 194 42.18 22.43 -32.79
CA SER A 194 41.92 22.79 -31.40
C SER A 194 42.64 24.06 -31.00
N SER A 195 42.00 24.85 -30.13
CA SER A 195 42.70 25.85 -29.32
C SER A 195 42.92 25.31 -27.89
N PRO A 196 43.84 25.90 -27.10
CA PRO A 196 44.08 25.45 -25.71
C PRO A 196 42.83 25.44 -24.82
N THR A 197 41.89 26.36 -25.08
CA THR A 197 40.64 26.50 -24.32
C THR A 197 39.46 25.81 -24.99
N GLU A 198 39.60 25.42 -26.26
CA GLU A 198 38.52 24.92 -27.10
C GLU A 198 38.99 23.73 -27.95
N PRO A 199 39.12 22.55 -27.33
CA PRO A 199 39.50 21.35 -28.05
C PRO A 199 38.38 20.86 -28.97
N PHE A 200 38.76 20.31 -30.13
CA PHE A 200 37.84 19.51 -30.92
C PHE A 200 37.67 18.12 -30.29
N ASP A 201 36.42 17.67 -30.14
CA ASP A 201 36.11 16.33 -29.65
C ASP A 201 36.51 15.26 -30.65
N LEU A 202 36.28 15.51 -31.95
CA LEU A 202 36.54 14.55 -33.02
C LEU A 202 37.16 15.21 -34.26
N GLN A 203 38.30 14.71 -34.70
CA GLN A 203 38.96 15.17 -35.92
C GLN A 203 39.34 13.99 -36.80
N ILE A 204 38.97 14.04 -38.08
CA ILE A 204 39.38 13.02 -39.05
C ILE A 204 40.70 13.42 -39.68
N ALA A 205 41.77 12.69 -39.36
CA ALA A 205 43.11 12.99 -39.82
C ALA A 205 43.39 12.38 -41.20
N MET A 206 43.66 13.24 -42.19
CA MET A 206 44.05 12.82 -43.54
C MET A 206 45.54 12.49 -43.63
N PRO A 207 45.93 11.38 -44.27
CA PRO A 207 47.35 11.07 -44.45
C PRO A 207 48.10 12.17 -45.24
N LEU A 208 49.23 12.61 -44.68
CA LEU A 208 50.15 13.60 -45.30
C LEU A 208 51.00 12.96 -46.41
N SER A 209 51.28 11.66 -46.30
CA SER A 209 51.87 10.82 -47.33
C SER A 209 51.59 9.36 -46.96
N PRO A 210 51.85 8.36 -47.84
CA PRO A 210 51.78 6.96 -47.44
C PRO A 210 52.60 6.76 -46.14
N GLY A 211 51.95 6.25 -45.09
CA GLY A 211 52.56 6.01 -43.77
C GLY A 211 52.79 7.22 -42.86
N LYS A 212 52.55 8.48 -43.28
CA LYS A 212 52.61 9.67 -42.40
C LYS A 212 51.24 10.28 -42.18
N ARG A 213 50.87 10.42 -40.92
CA ARG A 213 49.64 11.06 -40.47
C ARG A 213 49.94 12.40 -39.77
N PRO A 214 49.01 13.36 -39.80
CA PRO A 214 49.02 14.50 -38.90
C PRO A 214 49.12 13.98 -37.46
N THR A 215 49.90 14.64 -36.62
CA THR A 215 49.87 14.35 -35.18
C THR A 215 49.01 15.41 -34.52
N ILE A 216 47.89 15.01 -33.93
CA ILE A 216 47.08 15.87 -33.08
C ILE A 216 47.61 15.72 -31.64
N PRO A 217 48.29 16.74 -31.07
CA PRO A 217 48.98 16.58 -29.79
C PRO A 217 48.02 16.17 -28.67
N GLY A 218 48.31 15.06 -27.99
CA GLY A 218 47.48 14.56 -26.89
C GLY A 218 46.12 13.99 -27.31
N ALA A 219 45.91 13.71 -28.60
CA ALA A 219 44.71 12.99 -29.04
C ALA A 219 44.84 11.48 -28.86
N ARG A 220 43.73 10.83 -28.49
CA ARG A 220 43.57 9.38 -28.59
C ARG A 220 43.28 9.04 -30.04
N VAL A 221 44.16 8.27 -30.66
CA VAL A 221 43.91 7.71 -32.00
C VAL A 221 42.97 6.53 -31.86
N VAL A 222 41.90 6.51 -32.66
CA VAL A 222 40.96 5.39 -32.68
C VAL A 222 41.65 4.15 -33.23
N SER A 223 41.71 3.12 -32.39
CA SER A 223 42.19 1.76 -32.70
C SER A 223 41.00 0.81 -32.84
N ASP A 224 41.21 -0.27 -33.60
CA ASP A 224 40.24 -1.35 -33.68
C ASP A 224 40.15 -2.07 -32.32
N GLU A 225 39.01 -1.94 -31.67
CA GLU A 225 38.73 -2.43 -30.31
C GLU A 225 37.30 -2.99 -30.27
N PRO A 226 37.05 -4.10 -29.54
CA PRO A 226 35.70 -4.59 -29.35
C PRO A 226 34.86 -3.56 -28.60
N LEU A 227 33.58 -3.45 -28.98
CA LEU A 227 32.63 -2.55 -28.32
C LEU A 227 32.58 -2.83 -26.81
N ASP A 228 32.67 -1.79 -25.99
CA ASP A 228 32.39 -1.92 -24.57
C ASP A 228 30.89 -2.20 -24.38
N PRO A 229 30.51 -3.26 -23.63
CA PRO A 229 29.11 -3.62 -23.45
C PRO A 229 28.21 -2.49 -22.95
N ARG A 230 28.78 -1.50 -22.24
CA ARG A 230 28.03 -0.34 -21.72
C ARG A 230 27.57 0.64 -22.81
N LEU A 231 28.01 0.44 -24.05
CA LEU A 231 27.66 1.26 -25.22
C LEU A 231 26.92 0.43 -26.29
N MET A 232 26.46 -0.78 -25.96
CA MET A 232 25.80 -1.69 -26.91
C MET A 232 24.58 -1.04 -27.56
N SER A 233 23.66 -0.52 -26.75
CA SER A 233 22.48 0.19 -27.22
C SER A 233 22.79 1.38 -28.12
N ALA A 234 23.92 2.07 -27.92
CA ALA A 234 24.35 3.16 -28.78
C ALA A 234 24.83 2.68 -30.16
N ALA A 235 25.56 1.56 -30.21
CA ALA A 235 25.96 0.97 -31.48
C ALA A 235 24.76 0.39 -32.25
N GLU A 236 23.84 -0.27 -31.54
CA GLU A 236 22.59 -0.77 -32.11
C GLU A 236 21.74 0.36 -32.68
N ASP A 237 21.58 1.48 -31.97
CA ASP A 237 20.82 2.66 -32.44
C ASP A 237 21.42 3.34 -33.69
N LEU A 238 22.75 3.26 -33.88
CA LEU A 238 23.38 3.74 -35.12
C LEU A 238 23.05 2.83 -36.31
N HIS A 239 23.02 1.52 -36.08
CA HIS A 239 22.66 0.53 -37.08
C HIS A 239 21.18 0.59 -37.43
N GLN A 240 20.33 0.62 -36.42
CA GLN A 240 18.87 0.69 -36.54
C GLN A 240 18.30 1.46 -35.34
N PRO A 241 17.55 2.56 -35.56
CA PRO A 241 16.98 3.34 -34.46
C PRO A 241 16.16 2.45 -33.51
N ASN A 242 16.53 2.41 -32.23
CA ASN A 242 15.93 1.52 -31.24
C ASN A 242 15.11 2.25 -30.17
N GLY A 243 15.15 3.59 -30.13
CA GLY A 243 14.49 4.41 -29.10
C GLY A 243 15.46 5.17 -28.20
N LEU A 244 16.74 4.81 -28.20
CA LEU A 244 17.78 5.44 -27.38
C LEU A 244 17.84 6.95 -27.57
N ARG A 245 17.74 7.47 -28.79
CA ARG A 245 17.78 8.93 -29.04
C ARG A 245 16.63 9.68 -28.37
N ALA A 246 15.46 9.06 -28.24
CA ALA A 246 14.33 9.67 -27.55
C ALA A 246 14.58 9.67 -26.03
N PHE A 247 15.08 8.55 -25.50
CA PHE A 247 15.51 8.44 -24.10
C PHE A 247 16.59 9.47 -23.75
N LEU A 248 17.69 9.55 -24.51
CA LEU A 248 18.78 10.50 -24.28
C LEU A 248 18.29 11.96 -24.31
N ARG A 249 17.34 12.30 -25.19
CA ARG A 249 16.74 13.64 -25.24
C ARG A 249 16.00 14.00 -23.95
N LEU A 250 15.30 13.04 -23.35
CA LEU A 250 14.58 13.23 -22.08
C LEU A 250 15.51 13.20 -20.87
N ALA A 251 16.40 12.20 -20.82
CA ALA A 251 17.23 11.87 -19.67
C ALA A 251 18.54 12.68 -19.57
N GLY A 252 19.09 13.13 -20.69
CA GLY A 252 20.42 13.77 -20.73
C GLY A 252 20.41 15.27 -20.43
N GLY A 253 19.25 15.93 -20.47
CA GLY A 253 19.14 17.40 -20.42
C GLY A 253 19.71 18.03 -19.15
N ASP A 254 19.57 17.36 -18.02
CA ASP A 254 20.02 17.80 -16.69
C ASP A 254 21.31 17.12 -16.24
N VAL A 255 22.01 16.41 -17.14
CA VAL A 255 23.27 15.75 -16.84
C VAL A 255 24.46 16.65 -17.20
N PRO A 256 25.24 17.16 -16.23
CA PRO A 256 26.30 18.13 -16.49
C PRO A 256 27.60 17.50 -17.01
N ARG A 257 27.73 16.17 -16.96
CA ARG A 257 28.99 15.44 -17.20
C ARG A 257 29.38 15.26 -18.68
N GLY A 258 28.63 15.87 -19.61
CA GLY A 258 28.93 15.83 -21.05
C GLY A 258 29.08 14.39 -21.56
N ARG A 259 30.13 14.12 -22.36
CA ARG A 259 30.41 12.77 -22.91
C ARG A 259 30.54 11.68 -21.85
N ALA A 260 30.97 12.02 -20.63
CA ALA A 260 31.19 11.04 -19.55
C ALA A 260 29.89 10.40 -19.05
N ALA A 261 28.72 10.98 -19.36
CA ALA A 261 27.43 10.42 -18.97
C ALA A 261 26.88 9.38 -19.95
N MET A 262 27.43 9.29 -21.17
CA MET A 262 26.81 8.49 -22.23
C MET A 262 26.71 7.01 -21.86
N SER A 263 27.78 6.42 -21.30
CA SER A 263 27.80 5.01 -20.90
C SER A 263 26.74 4.70 -19.84
N SER A 264 26.65 5.52 -18.79
CA SER A 264 25.61 5.36 -17.76
C SER A 264 24.19 5.53 -18.31
N LEU A 265 23.97 6.46 -19.24
CA LEU A 265 22.66 6.62 -19.87
C LEU A 265 22.30 5.43 -20.78
N CYS A 266 23.26 4.86 -21.50
CA CYS A 266 23.05 3.63 -22.29
C CYS A 266 22.70 2.44 -21.39
N GLN A 267 23.41 2.27 -20.28
CA GLN A 267 23.09 1.25 -19.27
C GLN A 267 21.70 1.42 -18.67
N LEU A 268 21.27 2.65 -18.39
CA LEU A 268 19.92 2.95 -17.90
C LEU A 268 18.85 2.58 -18.93
N TYR A 269 19.09 2.91 -20.20
CA TYR A 269 18.20 2.54 -21.29
C TYR A 269 18.06 1.02 -21.44
N GLU A 270 19.17 0.28 -21.41
CA GLU A 270 19.17 -1.18 -21.48
C GLU A 270 18.50 -1.82 -20.26
N ALA A 271 18.68 -1.25 -19.07
CA ALA A 271 18.00 -1.74 -17.87
C ALA A 271 16.48 -1.57 -17.96
N LEU A 272 16.01 -0.44 -18.53
CA LEU A 272 14.59 -0.21 -18.79
C LEU A 272 14.03 -1.15 -19.85
N ASP A 273 14.70 -1.30 -21.00
CA ASP A 273 14.26 -2.22 -22.07
C ASP A 273 14.20 -3.68 -21.60
N ARG A 274 15.15 -4.12 -20.76
CA ARG A 274 15.09 -5.46 -20.12
C ARG A 274 13.94 -5.58 -19.13
N ALA A 275 13.70 -4.54 -18.34
CA ALA A 275 12.61 -4.54 -17.37
C ALA A 275 11.24 -4.59 -18.07
N ASP A 276 11.06 -3.88 -19.19
CA ASP A 276 9.88 -3.95 -20.05
C ASP A 276 9.65 -5.36 -20.63
N ARG A 277 10.72 -6.13 -20.84
CA ARG A 277 10.67 -7.55 -21.28
C ARG A 277 10.48 -8.54 -20.14
N GLY A 278 10.37 -8.09 -18.89
CA GLY A 278 10.19 -8.92 -17.70
C GLY A 278 11.48 -9.50 -17.11
N GLU A 279 12.66 -9.11 -17.61
CA GLU A 279 13.97 -9.51 -17.07
C GLU A 279 14.38 -8.57 -15.92
N VAL A 280 13.62 -8.62 -14.82
CA VAL A 280 13.70 -7.61 -13.74
C VAL A 280 15.06 -7.65 -13.04
N SER A 281 15.90 -6.64 -13.27
CA SER A 281 17.05 -6.29 -12.42
C SER A 281 17.34 -4.78 -12.49
N TYR A 282 17.00 -4.07 -11.41
CA TYR A 282 17.25 -2.64 -11.28
C TYR A 282 18.67 -2.32 -10.75
N GLY A 283 19.46 -3.34 -10.39
CA GLY A 283 20.82 -3.14 -9.86
C GLY A 283 21.71 -2.36 -10.81
N VAL A 284 21.68 -2.68 -12.11
CA VAL A 284 22.45 -1.96 -13.14
C VAL A 284 22.01 -0.50 -13.25
N ALA A 285 20.71 -0.22 -13.12
CA ALA A 285 20.18 1.14 -13.16
C ALA A 285 20.65 1.95 -11.93
N LEU A 286 20.63 1.34 -10.75
CA LEU A 286 21.11 1.97 -9.51
C LEU A 286 22.60 2.31 -9.59
N ASP A 287 23.43 1.37 -10.05
CA ASP A 287 24.87 1.58 -10.20
C ASP A 287 25.16 2.68 -11.25
N ALA A 288 24.36 2.75 -12.32
CA ALA A 288 24.44 3.83 -13.30
C ALA A 288 24.08 5.21 -12.70
N PHE A 289 23.09 5.28 -11.81
CA PHE A 289 22.77 6.52 -11.08
C PHE A 289 23.87 6.96 -10.12
N GLU A 290 24.51 6.02 -9.44
CA GLU A 290 25.67 6.30 -8.59
C GLU A 290 26.82 6.89 -9.41
N ALA A 291 27.08 6.33 -10.59
CA ALA A 291 28.08 6.85 -11.52
C ALA A 291 27.75 8.25 -12.04
N LEU A 292 26.47 8.56 -12.29
CA LEU A 292 26.03 9.90 -12.71
C LEU A 292 26.08 10.93 -11.57
N GLY A 293 25.86 10.47 -10.33
CA GLY A 293 25.85 11.26 -9.10
C GLY A 293 24.46 11.37 -8.49
N ALA A 294 24.41 11.41 -7.14
CA ALA A 294 23.18 11.30 -6.34
C ALA A 294 22.07 12.32 -6.67
N LYS A 295 22.42 13.49 -7.21
CA LYS A 295 21.47 14.59 -7.50
C LYS A 295 21.32 14.93 -8.99
N GLN A 296 21.89 14.11 -9.87
CA GLN A 296 21.86 14.31 -11.31
C GLN A 296 20.85 13.35 -11.97
N ALA A 297 20.50 13.63 -13.23
CA ALA A 297 19.62 12.80 -14.05
C ALA A 297 18.21 12.61 -13.43
N ARG A 298 17.60 13.67 -12.91
CA ARG A 298 16.26 13.66 -12.30
C ARG A 298 15.22 13.09 -13.25
N ALA A 299 15.30 13.44 -14.53
CA ALA A 299 14.40 12.91 -15.55
C ALA A 299 14.54 11.38 -15.70
N ALA A 300 15.78 10.88 -15.75
CA ALA A 300 16.04 9.45 -15.81
C ALA A 300 15.60 8.71 -14.52
N ARG A 301 15.86 9.31 -13.35
CA ARG A 301 15.41 8.79 -12.05
C ARG A 301 13.91 8.66 -12.00
N LYS A 302 13.18 9.67 -12.48
CA LYS A 302 11.72 9.65 -12.57
C LYS A 302 11.24 8.51 -13.48
N ILE A 303 11.82 8.36 -14.68
CA ILE A 303 11.46 7.27 -15.60
C ILE A 303 11.66 5.90 -14.95
N VAL A 304 12.81 5.68 -14.30
CA VAL A 304 13.10 4.40 -13.61
C VAL A 304 12.18 4.19 -12.41
N ALA A 305 11.91 5.22 -11.61
CA ALA A 305 11.00 5.13 -10.47
C ALA A 305 9.57 4.80 -10.93
N ASP A 306 9.04 5.51 -11.94
CA ASP A 306 7.70 5.27 -12.48
C ASP A 306 7.56 3.83 -13.00
N HIS A 307 8.58 3.31 -13.72
CA HIS A 307 8.62 1.93 -14.16
C HIS A 307 8.69 0.92 -12.99
N ALA A 308 9.51 1.22 -11.98
CA ALA A 308 9.70 0.34 -10.84
C ALA A 308 8.47 0.28 -9.92
N VAL A 309 7.69 1.36 -9.82
CA VAL A 309 6.42 1.37 -9.06
C VAL A 309 5.41 0.37 -9.64
N ALA A 310 5.36 0.18 -10.97
CA ALA A 310 4.51 -0.83 -11.59
C ALA A 310 4.84 -2.27 -11.12
N ASN A 311 6.07 -2.50 -10.65
CA ASN A 311 6.57 -3.79 -10.20
C ASN A 311 6.94 -3.80 -8.71
N ILE A 312 6.42 -2.87 -7.91
CA ILE A 312 6.88 -2.61 -6.52
C ILE A 312 6.82 -3.83 -5.57
N ASN A 313 6.01 -4.83 -5.93
CA ASN A 313 5.80 -6.06 -5.17
C ASN A 313 6.92 -7.09 -5.34
N THR A 314 7.70 -7.00 -6.42
CA THR A 314 8.71 -8.01 -6.79
C THR A 314 10.15 -7.48 -6.71
N ILE A 315 10.33 -6.18 -6.49
CA ILE A 315 11.65 -5.55 -6.36
C ILE A 315 12.33 -5.86 -5.02
N ASP A 316 13.65 -5.79 -5.00
CA ASP A 316 14.46 -5.87 -3.78
C ASP A 316 14.37 -4.59 -2.92
N ASP A 317 14.86 -4.67 -1.68
CA ASP A 317 14.82 -3.56 -0.72
C ASP A 317 15.66 -2.35 -1.16
N ARG A 318 16.83 -2.57 -1.81
CA ARG A 318 17.67 -1.47 -2.31
C ARG A 318 16.93 -0.64 -3.36
N THR A 319 16.19 -1.30 -4.24
CA THR A 319 15.36 -0.68 -5.27
C THR A 319 14.15 0.02 -4.67
N PHE A 320 13.51 -0.59 -3.66
CA PHE A 320 12.40 0.06 -2.95
C PHE A 320 12.83 1.35 -2.26
N GLU A 321 13.97 1.34 -1.56
CA GLU A 321 14.55 2.53 -0.93
C GLU A 321 14.84 3.65 -1.95
N PHE A 322 15.32 3.29 -3.14
CA PHE A 322 15.50 4.27 -4.22
C PHE A 322 14.17 4.91 -4.64
N ILE A 323 13.11 4.12 -4.84
CA ILE A 323 11.78 4.63 -5.20
C ILE A 323 11.24 5.53 -4.08
N LEU A 324 11.39 5.11 -2.83
CA LEU A 324 10.92 5.86 -1.67
C LEU A 324 11.60 7.23 -1.59
N ASN A 325 12.93 7.27 -1.73
CA ASN A 325 13.69 8.52 -1.76
C ASN A 325 13.31 9.40 -2.96
N ALA A 326 13.14 8.81 -4.15
CA ALA A 326 12.69 9.55 -5.33
C ALA A 326 11.28 10.15 -5.15
N ALA A 327 10.39 9.44 -4.47
CA ALA A 327 9.05 9.93 -4.13
C ALA A 327 9.08 11.08 -3.11
N ILE A 328 9.98 11.01 -2.12
CA ILE A 328 10.19 12.05 -1.12
C ILE A 328 10.79 13.32 -1.74
N GLU A 329 11.74 13.18 -2.68
CA GLU A 329 12.42 14.30 -3.33
C GLU A 329 11.61 14.94 -4.47
N ALA A 330 10.46 14.39 -4.84
CA ALA A 330 9.67 14.91 -5.96
C ALA A 330 9.14 16.34 -5.69
N ASP A 331 9.50 17.27 -6.59
CA ASP A 331 9.08 18.68 -6.52
C ASP A 331 7.55 18.86 -6.72
N SER A 332 6.92 17.96 -7.49
CA SER A 332 5.48 17.97 -7.77
C SER A 332 4.74 16.94 -6.91
N GLU A 333 3.46 17.19 -6.63
CA GLU A 333 2.58 16.14 -6.09
C GLU A 333 2.59 14.91 -7.00
N MET A 334 2.71 13.75 -6.36
CA MET A 334 2.67 12.45 -7.03
C MET A 334 1.22 12.10 -7.37
N GLU A 335 1.01 11.38 -8.48
CA GLU A 335 -0.30 10.86 -8.80
C GLU A 335 -0.84 10.01 -7.64
N SER A 336 -2.14 10.14 -7.34
CA SER A 336 -2.73 9.54 -6.14
C SER A 336 -2.58 8.02 -6.12
N THR A 337 -2.67 7.37 -7.29
CA THR A 337 -2.53 5.93 -7.50
C THR A 337 -1.11 5.46 -7.14
N THR A 338 -0.10 6.11 -7.73
CA THR A 338 1.32 5.88 -7.44
C THR A 338 1.65 6.09 -5.96
N ALA A 339 1.13 7.17 -5.36
CA ALA A 339 1.32 7.47 -3.94
C ALA A 339 0.74 6.37 -3.04
N THR A 340 -0.46 5.87 -3.36
CA THR A 340 -1.07 4.73 -2.65
C THR A 340 -0.20 3.48 -2.80
N THR A 341 0.22 3.13 -4.01
CA THR A 341 1.04 1.93 -4.27
C THR A 341 2.37 1.95 -3.51
N VAL A 342 3.07 3.09 -3.48
CA VAL A 342 4.31 3.26 -2.71
C VAL A 342 4.04 3.16 -1.21
N GLY A 343 3.00 3.83 -0.70
CA GLY A 343 2.64 3.76 0.71
C GLY A 343 2.22 2.36 1.17
N GLU A 344 1.52 1.57 0.33
CA GLU A 344 1.17 0.18 0.63
C GLU A 344 2.39 -0.74 0.65
N ALA A 345 3.38 -0.49 -0.20
CA ALA A 345 4.67 -1.17 -0.12
C ALA A 345 5.44 -0.78 1.15
N LEU A 346 5.42 0.50 1.55
CA LEU A 346 5.99 0.98 2.81
C LEU A 346 5.35 0.28 4.02
N TRP A 347 4.02 0.16 4.04
CA TRP A 347 3.31 -0.57 5.10
C TRP A 347 3.80 -2.02 5.23
N ARG A 348 4.00 -2.72 4.11
CA ARG A 348 4.42 -4.13 4.12
C ARG A 348 5.88 -4.33 4.53
N ARG A 349 6.77 -3.45 4.07
CA ARG A 349 8.22 -3.58 4.31
C ARG A 349 8.66 -2.97 5.64
N SER A 350 8.12 -1.81 5.98
CA SER A 350 8.49 -1.02 7.16
C SER A 350 7.27 -0.46 7.91
N PRO A 351 6.42 -1.30 8.53
CA PRO A 351 5.20 -0.86 9.21
C PRO A 351 5.43 0.22 10.29
N LEU A 352 6.55 0.13 11.03
CA LEU A 352 6.87 1.10 12.08
C LEU A 352 7.27 2.47 11.51
N GLU A 353 7.97 2.50 10.38
CA GLU A 353 8.30 3.75 9.70
C GLU A 353 7.06 4.37 9.08
N PHE A 354 6.19 3.55 8.49
CA PHE A 354 4.87 3.97 8.04
C PHE A 354 4.08 4.67 9.14
N ALA A 355 4.02 4.07 10.34
CA ALA A 355 3.32 4.68 11.48
C ALA A 355 3.97 5.97 11.98
N ARG A 356 5.31 6.04 12.01
CA ARG A 356 6.01 7.28 12.40
C ARG A 356 5.78 8.41 11.41
N ALA A 357 5.64 8.10 10.13
CA ALA A 357 5.35 9.09 9.11
C ALA A 357 3.88 9.55 9.13
N LEU A 358 2.98 8.74 9.68
CA LEU A 358 1.55 9.02 9.68
C LEU A 358 1.24 10.27 10.51
N GLY A 359 0.65 11.29 9.87
CA GLY A 359 0.30 12.56 10.51
C GLY A 359 1.42 13.61 10.50
N GLU A 360 2.63 13.25 10.05
CA GLU A 360 3.71 14.21 9.83
C GLU A 360 3.47 14.99 8.53
N PRO A 361 3.67 16.33 8.51
CA PRO A 361 3.50 17.16 7.31
C PRO A 361 4.70 17.01 6.36
N THR A 362 4.96 15.78 5.94
CA THR A 362 6.08 15.39 5.07
C THR A 362 5.57 14.58 3.89
N ARG A 363 6.36 14.50 2.80
CA ARG A 363 6.04 13.65 1.65
C ARG A 363 5.84 12.18 2.04
N LEU A 364 6.64 11.68 2.98
CA LEU A 364 6.49 10.33 3.50
C LEU A 364 5.15 10.16 4.24
N GLY A 365 4.73 11.19 4.99
CA GLY A 365 3.43 11.25 5.64
C GLY A 365 2.27 11.28 4.64
N ASP A 366 2.41 12.00 3.51
CA ASP A 366 1.42 12.00 2.44
C ASP A 366 1.25 10.61 1.81
N LEU A 367 2.35 9.88 1.58
CA LEU A 367 2.33 8.50 1.09
C LEU A 367 1.63 7.57 2.10
N ALA A 368 1.99 7.66 3.38
CA ALA A 368 1.37 6.86 4.44
C ALA A 368 -0.13 7.17 4.58
N ALA A 369 -0.51 8.45 4.54
CA ALA A 369 -1.90 8.90 4.59
C ALA A 369 -2.71 8.43 3.36
N SER A 370 -2.09 8.43 2.18
CA SER A 370 -2.70 7.90 0.95
C SER A 370 -2.99 6.40 1.07
N ALA A 371 -2.01 5.63 1.54
CA ALA A 371 -2.16 4.19 1.70
C ALA A 371 -3.16 3.81 2.81
N ILE A 372 -3.11 4.43 3.99
CA ILE A 372 -4.00 4.03 5.09
C ILE A 372 -5.49 4.26 4.79
N ARG A 373 -5.80 5.23 3.93
CA ARG A 373 -7.18 5.47 3.44
C ARG A 373 -7.70 4.34 2.56
N ASN A 374 -6.81 3.67 1.82
CA ASN A 374 -7.18 2.66 0.82
C ASN A 374 -6.98 1.22 1.33
N LEU A 375 -6.08 1.00 2.28
CA LEU A 375 -5.81 -0.31 2.85
C LEU A 375 -7.07 -0.90 3.53
N PRO A 376 -7.41 -2.18 3.27
CA PRO A 376 -8.48 -2.87 3.98
C PRO A 376 -8.21 -2.93 5.49
N ALA A 377 -9.26 -2.70 6.29
CA ALA A 377 -9.15 -2.73 7.76
C ALA A 377 -8.61 -4.06 8.29
N ALA A 378 -8.87 -5.18 7.60
CA ALA A 378 -8.32 -6.48 7.97
C ALA A 378 -6.79 -6.54 7.83
N ILE A 379 -6.22 -5.94 6.78
CA ILE A 379 -4.76 -5.88 6.60
C ILE A 379 -4.11 -5.01 7.68
N LEU A 380 -4.74 -3.88 8.00
CA LEU A 380 -4.28 -2.99 9.07
C LEU A 380 -4.30 -3.70 10.43
N ALA A 381 -5.39 -4.41 10.74
CA ALA A 381 -5.55 -5.15 11.98
C ALA A 381 -4.51 -6.28 12.14
N VAL A 382 -4.20 -7.03 11.07
CA VAL A 382 -3.12 -8.04 11.07
C VAL A 382 -1.74 -7.39 11.27
N GLY A 383 -1.51 -6.20 10.70
CA GLY A 383 -0.25 -5.49 10.95
C GLY A 383 -0.08 -5.06 12.40
N VAL A 384 -1.15 -4.59 13.05
CA VAL A 384 -1.16 -4.29 14.50
C VAL A 384 -0.92 -5.54 15.33
N GLU A 385 -1.48 -6.70 14.93
CA GLU A 385 -1.23 -7.98 15.58
C GLU A 385 0.29 -8.31 15.62
N GLY A 386 1.00 -8.10 14.51
CA GLY A 386 2.45 -8.30 14.43
C GLY A 386 3.28 -7.21 15.13
N HIS A 387 2.76 -5.98 15.20
CA HIS A 387 3.47 -4.80 15.71
C HIS A 387 2.52 -3.94 16.56
N PRO A 388 2.41 -4.18 17.89
CA PRO A 388 1.42 -3.51 18.74
C PRO A 388 1.63 -1.98 18.87
N ALA A 389 2.83 -1.48 18.60
CA ALA A 389 3.12 -0.05 18.54
C ALA A 389 2.32 0.69 17.43
N LEU A 390 1.75 -0.04 16.48
CA LEU A 390 0.90 0.51 15.43
C LEU A 390 -0.54 0.80 15.92
N ALA A 391 -0.96 0.26 17.07
CA ALA A 391 -2.35 0.28 17.50
C ALA A 391 -2.93 1.70 17.58
N GLU A 392 -2.24 2.62 18.26
CA GLU A 392 -2.65 4.02 18.41
C GLU A 392 -2.67 4.78 17.06
N PRO A 393 -1.57 4.90 16.29
CA PRO A 393 -1.58 5.68 15.05
C PRO A 393 -2.55 5.11 14.01
N VAL A 394 -2.68 3.78 13.90
CA VAL A 394 -3.61 3.15 12.95
C VAL A 394 -5.06 3.37 13.35
N SER A 395 -5.41 3.21 14.63
CA SER A 395 -6.78 3.44 15.10
C SER A 395 -7.18 4.92 15.00
N LEU A 396 -6.23 5.85 15.17
CA LEU A 396 -6.46 7.28 14.99
C LEU A 396 -6.86 7.62 13.56
N ALA A 397 -6.16 7.06 12.58
CA ALA A 397 -6.46 7.30 11.16
C ALA A 397 -7.64 6.46 10.63
N ARG A 398 -7.86 5.26 11.18
CA ARG A 398 -8.89 4.30 10.72
C ARG A 398 -9.60 3.63 11.89
N PRO A 399 -10.56 4.32 12.55
CA PRO A 399 -11.27 3.76 13.71
C PRO A 399 -12.06 2.47 13.42
N ASP A 400 -12.39 2.20 12.15
CA ASP A 400 -13.09 0.98 11.75
C ASP A 400 -12.26 -0.30 11.93
N VAL A 401 -10.93 -0.20 12.12
CA VAL A 401 -10.08 -1.35 12.48
C VAL A 401 -10.40 -1.92 13.85
N LEU A 402 -10.97 -1.11 14.76
CA LEU A 402 -11.35 -1.54 16.11
C LEU A 402 -12.46 -2.61 16.11
N LYS A 403 -13.17 -2.75 14.97
CA LYS A 403 -14.19 -3.78 14.75
C LYS A 403 -13.63 -5.10 14.20
N LYS A 404 -12.29 -5.23 14.11
CA LYS A 404 -11.62 -6.44 13.63
C LYS A 404 -11.02 -7.21 14.80
N PRO A 405 -11.36 -8.50 15.00
CA PRO A 405 -10.78 -9.30 16.07
C PRO A 405 -9.24 -9.36 16.02
N GLU A 406 -8.66 -9.39 14.81
CA GLU A 406 -7.20 -9.42 14.57
C GLU A 406 -6.47 -8.30 15.32
N PHE A 407 -7.07 -7.09 15.36
CA PHE A 407 -6.48 -5.91 16.01
C PHE A 407 -6.23 -6.14 17.51
N TRP A 408 -7.11 -6.91 18.16
CA TRP A 408 -7.10 -7.11 19.60
C TRP A 408 -6.35 -8.36 20.06
N ARG A 409 -5.98 -9.26 19.14
CA ARG A 409 -5.34 -10.57 19.46
C ARG A 409 -4.00 -10.42 20.18
N ASN A 410 -3.23 -9.38 19.86
CA ASN A 410 -1.97 -9.11 20.55
C ASN A 410 -2.23 -8.53 21.95
N ARG A 411 -1.82 -9.26 22.99
CA ARG A 411 -2.04 -8.89 24.40
C ARG A 411 -1.28 -7.64 24.85
N SER A 412 -0.27 -7.20 24.10
CA SER A 412 0.44 -5.95 24.38
C SER A 412 -0.38 -4.71 24.04
N VAL A 413 -1.49 -4.86 23.30
CA VAL A 413 -2.44 -3.77 23.03
C VAL A 413 -3.29 -3.54 24.29
N ASP A 414 -3.17 -2.35 24.86
CA ASP A 414 -3.96 -1.89 26.00
C ASP A 414 -5.39 -1.53 25.56
N VAL A 415 -6.33 -2.44 25.87
CA VAL A 415 -7.75 -2.26 25.53
C VAL A 415 -8.36 -1.09 26.29
N GLY A 416 -7.97 -0.88 27.55
CA GLY A 416 -8.51 0.21 28.37
C GLY A 416 -8.13 1.57 27.80
N ALA A 417 -6.84 1.78 27.53
CA ALA A 417 -6.34 3.03 26.98
C ALA A 417 -7.00 3.39 25.64
N ILE A 418 -7.16 2.42 24.73
CA ILE A 418 -7.80 2.66 23.42
C ILE A 418 -9.29 2.99 23.58
N LEU A 419 -10.02 2.25 24.43
CA LEU A 419 -11.45 2.52 24.65
C LEU A 419 -11.69 3.89 25.30
N GLU A 420 -10.79 4.34 26.19
CA GLU A 420 -10.87 5.67 26.79
C GLU A 420 -10.61 6.79 25.78
N TYR A 421 -9.70 6.57 24.82
CA TYR A 421 -9.31 7.59 23.85
C TYR A 421 -10.38 7.87 22.78
N PHE A 422 -11.03 6.82 22.24
CA PHE A 422 -11.84 6.96 21.02
C PHE A 422 -13.34 7.22 21.22
N ASP A 423 -13.83 7.28 22.47
CA ASP A 423 -15.26 7.41 22.83
C ASP A 423 -16.18 6.55 21.93
N VAL A 424 -15.78 5.31 21.63
CA VAL A 424 -16.55 4.42 20.74
C VAL A 424 -17.76 3.84 21.48
N GLN A 425 -18.93 3.93 20.84
CA GLN A 425 -20.20 3.34 21.29
C GLN A 425 -20.70 2.24 20.32
N ASP A 426 -19.90 1.92 19.29
CA ASP A 426 -20.25 0.93 18.27
C ASP A 426 -20.14 -0.50 18.84
N PRO A 427 -21.22 -1.31 18.83
CA PRO A 427 -21.24 -2.66 19.39
C PRO A 427 -20.31 -3.64 18.64
N GLY A 428 -19.84 -3.30 17.44
CA GLY A 428 -18.85 -4.10 16.72
C GLY A 428 -17.48 -4.16 17.42
N VAL A 429 -17.15 -3.18 18.27
CA VAL A 429 -15.88 -3.16 19.02
C VAL A 429 -15.87 -4.18 20.16
N PRO A 430 -16.83 -4.18 21.12
CA PRO A 430 -16.87 -5.21 22.16
C PRO A 430 -16.99 -6.62 21.57
N ALA A 431 -17.73 -6.80 20.46
CA ALA A 431 -17.76 -8.06 19.73
C ALA A 431 -16.38 -8.51 19.25
N ALA A 432 -15.62 -7.60 18.62
CA ALA A 432 -14.26 -7.89 18.18
C ALA A 432 -13.32 -8.26 19.35
N ILE A 433 -13.43 -7.58 20.49
CA ILE A 433 -12.64 -7.86 21.70
C ILE A 433 -12.98 -9.24 22.30
N VAL A 434 -14.28 -9.58 22.37
CA VAL A 434 -14.76 -10.87 22.85
C VAL A 434 -14.28 -12.00 21.94
N THR A 435 -14.45 -11.86 20.62
CA THR A 435 -13.98 -12.85 19.63
C THR A 435 -12.45 -12.98 19.63
N ALA A 436 -11.71 -11.92 19.96
CA ALA A 436 -10.26 -11.96 20.10
C ALA A 436 -9.78 -12.67 21.39
N GLY A 437 -10.70 -13.09 22.27
CA GLY A 437 -10.37 -13.81 23.50
C GLY A 437 -9.77 -12.91 24.58
N ARG A 438 -10.02 -11.60 24.54
CA ARG A 438 -9.48 -10.61 25.49
C ARG A 438 -10.29 -10.51 26.78
N ALA A 439 -10.44 -11.64 27.46
CA ALA A 439 -11.12 -11.74 28.75
C ALA A 439 -10.45 -10.89 29.85
N ASP A 440 -9.16 -10.58 29.71
CA ASP A 440 -8.41 -9.66 30.58
C ASP A 440 -9.00 -8.23 30.58
N ALA A 441 -9.69 -7.85 29.51
CA ALA A 441 -10.30 -6.52 29.36
C ALA A 441 -11.77 -6.45 29.80
N ALA A 442 -12.37 -7.54 30.31
CA ALA A 442 -13.80 -7.63 30.55
C ALA A 442 -14.38 -6.46 31.36
N TRP A 443 -13.67 -6.02 32.40
CA TRP A 443 -14.08 -4.87 33.24
C TRP A 443 -14.04 -3.53 32.51
N SER A 444 -13.00 -3.28 31.70
CA SER A 444 -12.87 -2.07 30.91
C SER A 444 -14.00 -1.98 29.87
N VAL A 445 -14.31 -3.11 29.24
CA VAL A 445 -15.40 -3.20 28.27
C VAL A 445 -16.77 -3.04 28.97
N LEU A 446 -17.01 -3.71 30.11
CA LEU A 446 -18.25 -3.58 30.87
C LEU A 446 -18.52 -2.13 31.29
N ARG A 447 -17.50 -1.44 31.82
CA ARG A 447 -17.62 -0.03 32.25
C ARG A 447 -18.09 0.86 31.10
N ARG A 448 -17.71 0.52 29.88
CA ARG A 448 -17.93 1.34 28.70
C ARG A 448 -19.26 1.04 28.00
N PHE A 449 -19.59 -0.23 27.78
CA PHE A 449 -20.75 -0.66 26.99
C PHE A 449 -21.92 -1.17 27.84
N GLY A 450 -21.69 -1.51 29.11
CA GLY A 450 -22.73 -2.00 30.01
C GLY A 450 -23.06 -3.48 29.87
N ALA A 451 -23.71 -4.04 30.90
CA ALA A 451 -23.98 -5.48 31.00
C ALA A 451 -24.87 -6.05 29.87
N PRO A 452 -25.97 -5.38 29.44
CA PRO A 452 -26.89 -5.92 28.44
C PRO A 452 -26.24 -6.19 27.07
N ASP A 453 -25.38 -5.29 26.62
CA ASP A 453 -24.72 -5.42 25.32
C ASP A 453 -23.67 -6.54 25.37
N ILE A 454 -22.89 -6.60 26.45
CA ILE A 454 -21.84 -7.61 26.62
C ILE A 454 -22.42 -9.01 26.73
N ILE A 455 -23.54 -9.20 27.44
CA ILE A 455 -24.15 -10.52 27.53
C ILE A 455 -24.73 -10.98 26.19
N SER A 456 -25.33 -10.07 25.41
CA SER A 456 -25.82 -10.39 24.05
C SER A 456 -24.67 -10.80 23.13
N ILE A 457 -23.57 -10.04 23.14
CA ILE A 457 -22.39 -10.32 22.32
C ILE A 457 -21.74 -11.66 22.68
N VAL A 458 -21.60 -11.94 23.98
CA VAL A 458 -21.03 -13.21 24.45
C VAL A 458 -21.93 -14.38 24.07
N ASP A 459 -23.25 -14.22 24.16
CA ASP A 459 -24.23 -15.24 23.75
C ASP A 459 -24.19 -15.51 22.25
N GLU A 460 -24.14 -14.46 21.43
CA GLU A 460 -24.00 -14.56 19.98
C GLU A 460 -22.69 -15.25 19.58
N ALA A 461 -21.57 -14.85 20.17
CA ALA A 461 -20.27 -15.45 19.91
C ALA A 461 -20.21 -16.92 20.30
N TYR A 462 -20.76 -17.27 21.48
CA TYR A 462 -20.85 -18.64 21.95
C TYR A 462 -21.75 -19.49 21.04
N SER A 463 -22.93 -18.97 20.70
CA SER A 463 -23.90 -19.64 19.82
C SER A 463 -23.37 -19.85 18.40
N ALA A 464 -22.50 -18.96 17.92
CA ALA A 464 -21.80 -19.11 16.65
C ALA A 464 -20.65 -20.13 16.70
N GLY A 465 -20.39 -20.78 17.84
CA GLY A 465 -19.32 -21.75 18.01
C GLY A 465 -17.91 -21.14 18.04
N GLN A 466 -17.80 -19.84 18.35
CA GLN A 466 -16.50 -19.20 18.50
C GLN A 466 -15.80 -19.69 19.77
N PRO A 467 -14.46 -19.81 19.80
CA PRO A 467 -13.70 -20.28 20.95
C PRO A 467 -13.58 -19.21 22.04
N VAL A 468 -14.71 -18.79 22.60
CA VAL A 468 -14.80 -17.75 23.64
C VAL A 468 -14.90 -18.40 25.01
N ASP A 469 -14.01 -18.02 25.93
CA ASP A 469 -14.19 -18.32 27.35
C ASP A 469 -15.23 -17.36 27.94
N ILE A 470 -16.45 -17.86 28.14
CA ILE A 470 -17.58 -17.06 28.61
C ILE A 470 -17.47 -16.68 30.09
N TRP A 471 -16.75 -17.45 30.91
CA TRP A 471 -16.82 -17.31 32.38
C TRP A 471 -16.32 -15.97 32.92
N PRO A 472 -15.20 -15.40 32.46
CA PRO A 472 -14.77 -14.07 32.88
C PRO A 472 -15.82 -12.99 32.57
N TRP A 473 -16.47 -13.09 31.41
CA TRP A 473 -17.51 -12.16 30.99
C TRP A 473 -18.77 -12.30 31.85
N LEU A 474 -19.23 -13.53 32.11
CA LEU A 474 -20.38 -13.80 32.97
C LEU A 474 -20.17 -13.29 34.40
N ARG A 475 -18.98 -13.52 34.97
CA ARG A 475 -18.63 -12.99 36.30
C ARG A 475 -18.58 -11.46 36.31
N CYS A 476 -18.11 -10.86 35.22
CA CYS A 476 -18.03 -9.42 35.09
C CYS A 476 -19.42 -8.79 35.03
N VAL A 477 -20.32 -9.27 34.15
CA VAL A 477 -21.69 -8.74 34.06
C VAL A 477 -22.51 -9.02 35.33
N ALA A 478 -22.22 -10.12 36.04
CA ALA A 478 -22.83 -10.45 37.33
C ALA A 478 -22.48 -9.47 38.46
N SER A 479 -21.54 -8.54 38.26
CA SER A 479 -21.20 -7.50 39.24
C SER A 479 -22.27 -6.42 39.42
N ASP A 480 -23.16 -6.24 38.43
CA ASP A 480 -24.35 -5.38 38.54
C ASP A 480 -25.61 -6.16 38.10
N PRO A 481 -26.15 -7.01 38.99
CA PRO A 481 -27.31 -7.86 38.68
C PRO A 481 -28.56 -7.07 38.28
N THR A 482 -28.67 -5.80 38.70
CA THR A 482 -29.84 -4.96 38.42
C THR A 482 -29.97 -4.65 36.92
N LYS A 483 -28.85 -4.67 36.18
CA LYS A 483 -28.83 -4.42 34.73
C LYS A 483 -29.20 -5.64 33.90
N LEU A 484 -29.31 -6.83 34.51
CA LEU A 484 -29.61 -8.08 33.81
C LEU A 484 -31.10 -8.40 33.70
N GLU A 485 -31.96 -7.67 34.40
CA GLU A 485 -33.43 -7.86 34.38
C GLU A 485 -33.98 -7.88 32.95
N GLY A 486 -33.62 -6.87 32.14
CA GLY A 486 -34.09 -6.75 30.76
C GLY A 486 -33.57 -7.88 29.85
N SER A 487 -32.30 -8.28 30.00
CA SER A 487 -31.69 -9.34 29.18
C SER A 487 -32.23 -10.74 29.51
N LEU A 488 -32.55 -11.02 30.78
CA LEU A 488 -33.20 -12.28 31.15
C LEU A 488 -34.69 -12.26 30.77
N GLY A 489 -35.36 -11.13 30.99
CA GLY A 489 -36.78 -10.94 30.68
C GLY A 489 -37.11 -10.88 29.19
N SER A 490 -36.13 -10.70 28.30
CA SER A 490 -36.35 -10.78 26.85
C SER A 490 -36.59 -12.23 26.37
N GLY A 491 -36.09 -13.23 27.11
CA GLY A 491 -36.12 -14.63 26.71
C GLY A 491 -35.28 -14.97 25.48
N THR A 492 -34.37 -14.08 25.08
CA THR A 492 -33.54 -14.27 23.86
C THR A 492 -32.25 -15.03 24.12
N LEU A 493 -31.76 -15.05 25.36
CA LEU A 493 -30.49 -15.67 25.72
C LEU A 493 -30.51 -17.19 25.53
N SER A 494 -29.38 -17.77 25.14
CA SER A 494 -29.22 -19.23 25.08
C SER A 494 -29.12 -19.89 26.45
N ARG A 495 -29.49 -21.17 26.50
CA ARG A 495 -29.52 -21.99 27.73
C ARG A 495 -28.16 -22.01 28.45
N PRO A 496 -27.01 -22.21 27.79
CA PRO A 496 -25.70 -22.16 28.45
C PRO A 496 -25.40 -20.83 29.12
N ILE A 497 -25.77 -19.71 28.49
CA ILE A 497 -25.56 -18.37 29.08
C ILE A 497 -26.45 -18.15 30.30
N VAL A 498 -27.73 -18.51 30.22
CA VAL A 498 -28.65 -18.40 31.37
C VAL A 498 -28.19 -19.24 32.56
N VAL A 499 -27.76 -20.48 32.31
CA VAL A 499 -27.25 -21.39 33.36
C VAL A 499 -25.92 -20.88 33.93
N GLY A 500 -25.03 -20.35 33.08
CA GLY A 500 -23.78 -19.74 33.52
C GLY A 500 -23.99 -18.49 34.37
N LEU A 501 -24.97 -17.65 34.03
CA LEU A 501 -25.35 -16.50 34.87
C LEU A 501 -25.89 -16.96 36.23
N ALA A 502 -26.70 -18.01 36.27
CA ALA A 502 -27.21 -18.58 37.53
C ALA A 502 -26.08 -19.12 38.42
N ALA A 503 -24.98 -19.58 37.83
CA ALA A 503 -23.78 -19.99 38.57
C ALA A 503 -22.95 -18.80 39.11
N CYS A 504 -23.13 -17.59 38.58
CA CYS A 504 -22.43 -16.38 39.01
C CYS A 504 -23.25 -15.49 39.97
N LEU A 505 -24.56 -15.69 40.05
CA LEU A 505 -25.51 -14.87 40.78
C LEU A 505 -26.16 -15.65 41.92
N ARG A 506 -26.78 -14.93 42.86
CA ARG A 506 -27.74 -15.51 43.81
C ARG A 506 -29.15 -15.40 43.25
N PRO A 507 -30.07 -16.32 43.62
CA PRO A 507 -31.44 -16.31 43.13
C PRO A 507 -32.15 -14.95 43.25
N ASP A 508 -31.96 -14.25 44.37
CA ASP A 508 -32.66 -12.99 44.66
C ASP A 508 -31.91 -11.71 44.22
N ASP A 509 -30.74 -11.84 43.57
CA ASP A 509 -29.93 -10.68 43.14
C ASP A 509 -30.61 -9.89 42.00
N VAL A 510 -31.29 -10.58 41.08
CA VAL A 510 -32.02 -9.93 39.97
C VAL A 510 -33.41 -9.47 40.47
N PRO A 511 -33.77 -8.19 40.29
CA PRO A 511 -35.07 -7.68 40.70
C PRO A 511 -36.22 -8.27 39.88
N ASN A 512 -37.41 -8.29 40.47
CA ASN A 512 -38.68 -8.54 39.79
C ASN A 512 -39.71 -7.63 40.48
N ASP A 513 -39.67 -6.35 40.09
CA ASP A 513 -40.54 -5.33 40.66
C ASP A 513 -41.87 -5.21 39.88
N TYR A 514 -41.94 -5.71 38.64
CA TYR A 514 -43.13 -5.71 37.78
C TYR A 514 -43.17 -6.93 36.85
N GLY A 515 -44.37 -7.40 36.50
CA GLY A 515 -44.56 -8.46 35.50
C GLY A 515 -44.14 -9.87 35.95
N ASP A 516 -43.85 -10.70 34.95
CA ASP A 516 -43.33 -12.06 35.13
C ASP A 516 -41.85 -12.05 35.54
N ASP A 517 -41.42 -13.09 36.26
CA ASP A 517 -40.03 -13.18 36.71
C ASP A 517 -39.04 -13.31 35.55
N PRO A 518 -37.96 -12.49 35.50
CA PRO A 518 -36.94 -12.60 34.47
C PRO A 518 -36.34 -14.00 34.37
N TRP A 519 -36.14 -14.68 35.52
CA TRP A 519 -35.66 -16.06 35.53
C TRP A 519 -36.69 -17.06 35.04
N ALA A 520 -38.00 -16.82 35.25
CA ALA A 520 -39.05 -17.67 34.71
C ALA A 520 -39.15 -17.57 33.18
N ILE A 521 -38.93 -16.37 32.63
CA ILE A 521 -38.84 -16.17 31.17
C ILE A 521 -37.57 -16.82 30.63
N ALA A 522 -36.41 -16.53 31.22
CA ALA A 522 -35.12 -17.10 30.82
C ALA A 522 -35.05 -18.62 30.97
N ALA A 523 -35.86 -19.22 31.86
CA ALA A 523 -35.98 -20.68 32.00
C ALA A 523 -36.49 -21.37 30.73
N ARG A 524 -37.05 -20.63 29.77
CA ARG A 524 -37.49 -21.13 28.45
C ARG A 524 -36.42 -20.99 27.36
N ALA A 525 -35.22 -20.52 27.71
CA ALA A 525 -34.08 -20.40 26.81
C ALA A 525 -33.79 -21.70 26.06
N LYS A 526 -33.45 -21.57 24.78
CA LYS A 526 -33.14 -22.70 23.89
C LYS A 526 -31.68 -23.12 24.03
N GLY A 527 -31.41 -24.39 23.73
CA GLY A 527 -30.08 -25.00 23.82
C GLY A 527 -30.05 -26.11 24.86
N SER A 528 -28.91 -26.78 24.97
CA SER A 528 -28.69 -27.88 25.91
C SER A 528 -27.45 -27.62 26.76
N VAL A 529 -27.55 -27.89 28.05
CA VAL A 529 -26.38 -27.98 28.95
C VAL A 529 -26.30 -29.41 29.50
N PRO A 530 -25.17 -29.81 30.10
CA PRO A 530 -25.05 -31.10 30.77
C PRO A 530 -26.19 -31.33 31.78
N PRO A 531 -26.67 -32.57 31.97
CA PRO A 531 -27.74 -32.88 32.91
C PRO A 531 -27.49 -32.40 34.34
N THR A 532 -26.23 -32.39 34.78
CA THR A 532 -25.81 -31.85 36.08
C THR A 532 -26.08 -30.36 36.20
N ASP A 533 -25.84 -29.60 35.14
CA ASP A 533 -25.98 -28.15 35.11
C ASP A 533 -27.46 -27.76 34.96
N GLU A 534 -28.23 -28.56 34.22
CA GLU A 534 -29.69 -28.47 34.20
C GLU A 534 -30.31 -28.69 35.59
N LEU A 535 -29.80 -29.68 36.33
CA LEU A 535 -30.28 -29.97 37.69
C LEU A 535 -29.88 -28.88 38.67
N PHE A 536 -28.66 -28.35 38.57
CA PHE A 536 -28.22 -27.16 39.30
C PHE A 536 -29.13 -25.95 39.00
N PHE A 537 -29.41 -25.68 37.73
CA PHE A 537 -30.25 -24.55 37.35
C PHE A 537 -31.69 -24.70 37.84
N SER A 538 -32.22 -25.93 37.83
CA SER A 538 -33.55 -26.23 38.39
C SER A 538 -33.58 -26.00 39.91
N ALA A 539 -32.48 -26.35 40.61
CA ALA A 539 -32.30 -26.05 42.02
C ALA A 539 -32.23 -24.53 42.29
N PHE A 540 -31.52 -23.79 41.44
CA PHE A 540 -31.44 -22.32 41.50
C PHE A 540 -32.82 -21.66 41.33
N LEU A 541 -33.60 -22.08 40.32
CA LEU A 541 -34.95 -21.56 40.07
C LEU A 541 -35.92 -21.91 41.21
N MET A 542 -35.77 -23.08 41.84
CA MET A 542 -36.56 -23.43 43.01
C MET A 542 -36.18 -22.57 44.23
N ALA A 543 -34.90 -22.28 44.42
CA ALA A 543 -34.46 -21.34 45.45
C ALA A 543 -34.97 -19.92 45.19
N ARG A 544 -35.05 -19.49 43.91
CA ARG A 544 -35.72 -18.24 43.49
C ARG A 544 -37.20 -18.24 43.87
N ALA A 545 -37.91 -19.36 43.71
CA ALA A 545 -39.31 -19.51 44.07
C ALA A 545 -39.55 -19.48 45.59
N LEU A 546 -38.61 -20.02 46.38
CA LEU A 546 -38.61 -19.95 47.84
C LEU A 546 -38.17 -18.57 48.37
N GLY A 547 -37.44 -17.81 47.55
CA GLY A 547 -36.96 -16.47 47.84
C GLY A 547 -38.06 -15.42 47.96
N ARG A 548 -37.67 -14.21 48.34
CA ARG A 548 -38.63 -13.12 48.61
C ARG A 548 -38.92 -12.27 47.39
N ARG A 549 -38.02 -12.27 46.42
CA ARG A 549 -37.97 -11.28 45.34
C ARG A 549 -38.64 -11.74 44.04
N SER A 550 -39.29 -12.92 44.00
CA SER A 550 -40.03 -13.40 42.82
C SER A 550 -41.55 -13.23 42.95
N ARG A 551 -42.22 -12.81 41.86
CA ARG A 551 -43.69 -12.78 41.71
C ARG A 551 -44.27 -14.01 41.03
N SER A 552 -43.47 -14.73 40.23
CA SER A 552 -43.88 -15.96 39.52
C SER A 552 -43.56 -17.24 40.31
N ARG A 553 -43.70 -17.20 41.65
CA ARG A 553 -43.28 -18.30 42.53
C ARG A 553 -43.98 -19.63 42.20
N ALA A 554 -45.28 -19.59 41.93
CA ALA A 554 -46.06 -20.78 41.59
C ALA A 554 -45.51 -21.45 40.31
N ASP A 555 -45.32 -20.67 39.25
CA ASP A 555 -44.80 -21.15 37.96
C ASP A 555 -43.39 -21.72 38.09
N LEU A 556 -42.51 -21.03 38.84
CA LEU A 556 -41.17 -21.53 39.10
C LEU A 556 -41.19 -22.88 39.85
N PHE A 557 -42.03 -23.02 40.88
CA PHE A 557 -42.22 -24.32 41.54
C PHE A 557 -42.71 -25.39 40.57
N GLN A 558 -43.67 -25.07 39.71
CA GLN A 558 -44.20 -25.99 38.70
C GLN A 558 -43.10 -26.48 37.75
N MET A 559 -42.19 -25.60 37.36
CA MET A 559 -41.07 -25.94 36.47
C MET A 559 -40.03 -26.83 37.13
N THR A 560 -39.83 -26.72 38.45
CA THR A 560 -38.63 -27.28 39.11
C THR A 560 -38.89 -28.40 40.09
N PHE A 561 -40.07 -28.48 40.71
CA PHE A 561 -40.31 -29.33 41.89
C PHE A 561 -39.96 -30.79 41.64
N ASP A 562 -40.56 -31.42 40.62
CA ASP A 562 -40.34 -32.84 40.34
C ASP A 562 -38.87 -33.14 40.03
N ARG A 563 -38.23 -32.31 39.21
CA ARG A 563 -36.84 -32.51 38.81
C ARG A 563 -35.88 -32.43 40.00
N VAL A 564 -36.10 -31.45 40.89
CA VAL A 564 -35.28 -31.28 42.09
C VAL A 564 -35.56 -32.38 43.12
N HIS A 565 -36.83 -32.74 43.32
CA HIS A 565 -37.23 -33.80 44.25
C HIS A 565 -36.67 -35.16 43.83
N VAL A 566 -36.83 -35.53 42.56
CA VAL A 566 -36.26 -36.77 41.99
C VAL A 566 -34.74 -36.74 42.08
N GLY A 567 -34.08 -35.63 41.71
CA GLY A 567 -32.63 -35.51 41.79
C GLY A 567 -32.07 -35.67 43.22
N LEU A 568 -32.84 -35.23 44.23
CA LEU A 568 -32.49 -35.45 45.63
C LEU A 568 -32.76 -36.90 46.09
N ALA A 569 -33.89 -37.48 45.68
CA ALA A 569 -34.27 -38.86 46.01
C ALA A 569 -33.27 -39.87 45.45
N ASP A 570 -32.80 -39.64 44.22
CA ASP A 570 -31.86 -40.50 43.51
C ASP A 570 -30.39 -40.21 43.90
N GLY A 571 -30.14 -39.19 44.73
CA GLY A 571 -28.78 -38.79 45.13
C GLY A 571 -27.94 -38.18 44.00
N THR A 572 -28.56 -37.76 42.89
CA THR A 572 -27.89 -37.18 41.71
C THR A 572 -27.74 -35.66 41.79
N MET A 573 -28.37 -35.01 42.76
CA MET A 573 -28.27 -33.56 42.98
C MET A 573 -26.81 -33.12 43.17
N PRO A 574 -26.27 -32.22 42.32
CA PRO A 574 -24.93 -31.68 42.51
C PRO A 574 -24.84 -30.87 43.81
N LEU A 575 -23.65 -30.88 44.42
CA LEU A 575 -23.39 -30.14 45.66
C LEU A 575 -23.72 -28.65 45.53
N SER A 576 -23.36 -28.03 44.39
CA SER A 576 -23.69 -26.64 44.08
C SER A 576 -25.19 -26.37 44.07
N GLY A 577 -25.99 -27.29 43.54
CA GLY A 577 -27.46 -27.17 43.51
C GLY A 577 -28.04 -27.24 44.93
N TRP A 578 -27.57 -28.20 45.72
CA TRP A 578 -27.98 -28.32 47.12
C TRP A 578 -27.62 -27.09 47.95
N GLN A 579 -26.41 -26.56 47.79
CA GLN A 579 -25.93 -25.36 48.50
C GLN A 579 -26.77 -24.11 48.23
N VAL A 580 -27.41 -24.02 47.05
CA VAL A 580 -28.29 -22.89 46.71
C VAL A 580 -29.67 -23.02 47.36
N ILE A 581 -30.20 -24.23 47.49
CA ILE A 581 -31.54 -24.45 48.06
C ILE A 581 -31.51 -24.52 49.59
N GLU A 582 -30.53 -25.24 50.16
CA GLU A 582 -30.50 -25.58 51.59
C GLU A 582 -30.73 -24.39 52.54
N PRO A 583 -30.15 -23.19 52.31
CA PRO A 583 -30.37 -22.04 53.17
C PRO A 583 -31.83 -21.53 53.21
N MET A 584 -32.63 -21.88 52.18
CA MET A 584 -34.04 -21.48 52.07
C MET A 584 -34.99 -22.48 52.73
N LEU A 585 -34.49 -23.65 53.16
CA LEU A 585 -35.30 -24.71 53.75
C LEU A 585 -35.43 -24.53 55.27
N PRO A 586 -36.49 -25.04 55.90
CA PRO A 586 -36.62 -25.03 57.35
C PRO A 586 -35.43 -25.71 58.02
N TRP A 587 -35.06 -25.20 59.21
CA TRP A 587 -34.02 -25.79 60.05
C TRP A 587 -34.44 -27.20 60.46
N PRO A 588 -33.63 -28.23 60.13
CA PRO A 588 -33.98 -29.58 60.53
C PRO A 588 -33.82 -29.75 62.04
N MET A 589 -34.69 -30.56 62.65
CA MET A 589 -34.38 -31.14 63.96
C MET A 589 -33.07 -31.95 63.85
N PRO A 590 -32.25 -32.07 64.92
CA PRO A 590 -30.91 -32.67 64.84
C PRO A 590 -30.84 -34.07 64.19
N TRP A 591 -31.93 -34.84 64.28
CA TRP A 591 -32.08 -36.21 63.74
C TRP A 591 -32.72 -36.28 62.35
N GLY A 592 -33.23 -35.17 61.80
CA GLY A 592 -33.97 -35.10 60.53
C GLY A 592 -33.24 -34.38 59.39
N ALA A 593 -31.99 -33.95 59.61
CA ALA A 593 -31.21 -33.19 58.62
C ALA A 593 -30.89 -33.98 57.34
N TRP A 594 -30.93 -35.32 57.41
CA TRP A 594 -30.61 -36.20 56.29
C TRP A 594 -31.73 -36.30 55.24
N ASP A 595 -33.00 -36.10 55.62
CA ASP A 595 -34.13 -36.21 54.69
C ASP A 595 -34.35 -34.90 53.92
N ARG A 596 -33.52 -34.71 52.89
CA ARG A 596 -33.57 -33.54 52.01
C ARG A 596 -34.91 -33.40 51.30
N CYS A 597 -35.50 -34.52 50.86
CA CYS A 597 -36.77 -34.52 50.14
C CYS A 597 -37.93 -34.06 51.05
N ALA A 598 -37.96 -34.46 52.32
CA ALA A 598 -38.97 -34.00 53.27
C ALA A 598 -38.89 -32.48 53.51
N ARG A 599 -37.67 -31.95 53.70
CA ARG A 599 -37.44 -30.50 53.88
C ARG A 599 -37.95 -29.68 52.68
N ILE A 600 -37.76 -30.19 51.47
CA ILE A 600 -38.24 -29.57 50.22
C ILE A 600 -39.77 -29.58 50.19
N ARG A 601 -40.40 -30.75 50.45
CA ARG A 601 -41.87 -30.87 50.51
C ARG A 601 -42.46 -29.90 51.52
N GLU A 602 -41.86 -29.78 52.70
CA GLU A 602 -42.29 -28.85 53.74
C GLU A 602 -42.16 -27.38 53.31
N ALA A 603 -41.00 -26.97 52.81
CA ALA A 603 -40.73 -25.59 52.39
C ALA A 603 -41.66 -25.14 51.24
N VAL A 604 -41.82 -25.99 50.23
CA VAL A 604 -42.69 -25.70 49.07
C VAL A 604 -44.15 -25.63 49.53
N THR A 605 -44.61 -26.59 50.34
CA THR A 605 -45.98 -26.60 50.87
C THR A 605 -46.27 -25.34 51.70
N ALA A 606 -45.35 -24.97 52.59
CA ALA A 606 -45.45 -23.73 53.37
C ALA A 606 -45.53 -22.50 52.45
N SER A 607 -44.70 -22.43 51.40
CA SER A 607 -44.71 -21.32 50.45
C SER A 607 -46.09 -21.15 49.77
N PHE A 608 -46.71 -22.24 49.32
CA PHE A 608 -48.06 -22.20 48.71
C PHE A 608 -49.14 -21.75 49.70
N VAL A 609 -49.11 -22.27 50.92
CA VAL A 609 -50.12 -21.97 51.95
C VAL A 609 -49.95 -20.54 52.49
N ASP A 610 -48.74 -20.16 52.87
CA ASP A 610 -48.46 -18.91 53.58
C ASP A 610 -48.53 -17.70 52.65
N ASN A 611 -48.16 -17.87 51.37
CA ASN A 611 -48.22 -16.79 50.37
C ASN A 611 -49.48 -16.85 49.50
N SER A 612 -50.42 -17.79 49.76
CA SER A 612 -51.66 -17.97 48.98
C SER A 612 -51.41 -18.05 47.47
N LEU A 613 -50.43 -18.87 47.07
CA LEU A 613 -50.08 -19.09 45.65
C LEU A 613 -51.21 -19.84 44.91
N ASP A 614 -51.15 -19.93 43.58
CA ASP A 614 -52.23 -20.52 42.76
C ASP A 614 -52.54 -21.98 43.16
N PRO A 615 -53.77 -22.28 43.63
CA PRO A 615 -54.20 -23.64 43.98
C PRO A 615 -54.20 -24.62 42.79
N ALA A 616 -54.39 -24.13 41.56
CA ALA A 616 -54.32 -24.97 40.36
C ALA A 616 -52.92 -25.58 40.24
N VAL A 617 -51.89 -24.72 40.33
CA VAL A 617 -50.49 -25.12 40.20
C VAL A 617 -50.12 -26.13 41.27
N PHE A 618 -50.56 -25.95 42.53
CA PHE A 618 -50.29 -26.93 43.59
C PHE A 618 -50.87 -28.32 43.29
N GLY A 619 -52.09 -28.39 42.74
CA GLY A 619 -52.72 -29.65 42.36
C GLY A 619 -51.94 -30.43 41.28
N TRP A 620 -51.29 -29.69 40.40
CA TRP A 620 -50.52 -30.21 39.26
C TRP A 620 -49.00 -30.18 39.46
N LEU A 621 -48.54 -29.85 40.66
CA LEU A 621 -47.13 -29.59 40.95
C LEU A 621 -46.21 -30.80 40.76
N THR A 622 -46.75 -32.00 41.02
CA THR A 622 -46.01 -33.26 40.93
C THR A 622 -46.82 -34.37 40.28
N GLN A 623 -46.16 -35.21 39.49
CA GLN A 623 -46.75 -36.46 38.97
C GLN A 623 -46.65 -37.62 39.96
N SER A 624 -45.86 -37.49 41.02
CA SER A 624 -45.70 -38.51 42.05
C SER A 624 -46.86 -38.47 43.05
N GLU A 625 -47.74 -39.48 43.01
CA GLU A 625 -48.82 -39.61 43.99
C GLU A 625 -48.31 -39.57 45.44
N PRO A 626 -47.26 -40.32 45.84
CA PRO A 626 -46.72 -40.26 47.19
C PRO A 626 -46.21 -38.86 47.59
N ALA A 627 -45.51 -38.16 46.69
CA ALA A 627 -45.02 -36.82 46.99
C ALA A 627 -46.18 -35.82 47.17
N PHE A 628 -47.23 -35.94 46.35
CA PHE A 628 -48.44 -35.14 46.47
C PHE A 628 -49.17 -35.40 47.79
N GLU A 629 -49.37 -36.68 48.15
CA GLU A 629 -50.05 -37.07 49.38
C GLU A 629 -49.32 -36.53 50.61
N ASP A 630 -47.99 -36.63 50.65
CA ASP A 630 -47.15 -36.06 51.70
C ASP A 630 -47.32 -34.54 51.82
N MET A 631 -47.27 -33.80 50.71
CA MET A 631 -47.45 -32.34 50.70
C MET A 631 -48.85 -31.93 51.14
N ALA A 632 -49.89 -32.63 50.68
CA ALA A 632 -51.26 -32.40 51.12
C ALA A 632 -51.43 -32.71 52.61
N TRP A 633 -50.78 -33.77 53.11
CA TRP A 633 -50.77 -34.07 54.54
C TRP A 633 -50.07 -32.96 55.35
N ILE A 634 -48.90 -32.47 54.91
CA ILE A 634 -48.19 -31.34 55.53
C ILE A 634 -49.10 -30.10 55.61
N ALA A 635 -49.75 -29.72 54.50
CA ALA A 635 -50.67 -28.59 54.47
C ALA A 635 -51.87 -28.78 55.42
N SER A 636 -52.39 -30.00 55.57
CA SER A 636 -53.56 -30.29 56.43
C SER A 636 -53.32 -30.04 57.94
N ARG A 637 -52.05 -29.90 58.36
CA ARG A 637 -51.67 -29.68 59.76
C ARG A 637 -52.07 -28.30 60.28
N SER A 638 -52.28 -27.32 59.40
CA SER A 638 -52.70 -25.96 59.77
C SER A 638 -54.11 -25.65 59.26
N ARG A 639 -54.79 -24.70 59.94
CA ARG A 639 -56.12 -24.24 59.51
C ARG A 639 -56.06 -23.56 58.13
N SER A 640 -55.05 -22.72 57.88
CA SER A 640 -54.83 -22.06 56.59
C SER A 640 -54.59 -23.08 55.48
N GLY A 641 -53.80 -24.12 55.74
CA GLY A 641 -53.53 -25.16 54.76
C GLY A 641 -54.76 -26.02 54.43
N ARG A 642 -55.63 -26.35 55.40
CA ARG A 642 -56.92 -27.01 55.09
C ARG A 642 -57.83 -26.15 54.22
N ILE A 643 -57.86 -24.83 54.45
CA ILE A 643 -58.62 -23.88 53.61
C ILE A 643 -58.03 -23.86 52.19
N PHE A 644 -56.70 -23.81 52.08
CA PHE A 644 -55.99 -23.85 50.80
C PHE A 644 -56.26 -25.15 50.02
N LEU A 645 -56.12 -26.32 50.65
CA LEU A 645 -56.38 -27.62 50.02
C LEU A 645 -57.83 -27.77 49.56
N ASN A 646 -58.80 -27.17 50.27
CA ASN A 646 -60.19 -27.12 49.82
C ASN A 646 -60.34 -26.32 48.51
N ARG A 647 -59.55 -25.26 48.30
CA ARG A 647 -59.49 -24.53 47.02
C ARG A 647 -58.83 -25.39 45.94
N VAL A 648 -57.68 -26.01 46.23
CA VAL A 648 -57.00 -26.95 45.31
C VAL A 648 -57.98 -28.01 44.82
N ARG A 649 -58.69 -28.67 45.75
CA ARG A 649 -59.68 -29.72 45.46
C ARG A 649 -60.76 -29.23 44.49
N LYS A 650 -61.30 -28.02 44.68
CA LYS A 650 -62.33 -27.46 43.80
C LYS A 650 -61.79 -27.20 42.39
N VAL A 651 -60.57 -26.68 42.28
CA VAL A 651 -59.96 -26.31 41.00
C VAL A 651 -59.59 -27.55 40.16
N ILE A 652 -59.11 -28.62 40.79
CA ILE A 652 -58.72 -29.84 40.05
C ILE A 652 -59.88 -30.84 39.86
N GLN A 653 -61.03 -30.63 40.50
CA GLN A 653 -62.21 -31.51 40.37
C GLN A 653 -62.81 -31.57 38.95
N GLU A 654 -62.46 -30.61 38.09
CA GLU A 654 -62.96 -30.49 36.72
C GLU A 654 -62.10 -31.28 35.70
N GLY A 655 -61.01 -31.94 36.13
CA GLY A 655 -60.10 -32.68 35.25
C GLY A 655 -60.51 -34.15 35.01
N THR A 656 -60.43 -34.62 33.76
CA THR A 656 -60.77 -36.00 33.33
C THR A 656 -59.63 -37.02 33.50
N ASP A 657 -58.48 -36.64 34.04
CA ASP A 657 -57.28 -37.48 34.18
C ASP A 657 -57.38 -38.47 35.37
N PRO A 658 -57.03 -39.77 35.20
CA PRO A 658 -56.98 -40.74 36.30
C PRO A 658 -56.12 -40.31 37.51
N LEU A 659 -54.98 -39.64 37.29
CA LEU A 659 -54.11 -39.14 38.37
C LEU A 659 -54.82 -38.05 39.20
N VAL A 660 -55.66 -37.24 38.55
CA VAL A 660 -56.48 -36.23 39.23
C VAL A 660 -57.52 -36.87 40.12
N HIS A 661 -58.14 -37.98 39.67
CA HIS A 661 -59.15 -38.69 40.46
C HIS A 661 -58.55 -39.24 41.77
N ALA A 662 -57.33 -39.78 41.73
CA ALA A 662 -56.60 -40.24 42.91
C ALA A 662 -56.32 -39.08 43.88
N LYS A 663 -55.74 -37.98 43.38
CA LYS A 663 -55.47 -36.76 44.18
C LYS A 663 -56.74 -36.18 44.82
N VAL A 664 -57.82 -36.05 44.06
CA VAL A 664 -59.12 -35.54 44.56
C VAL A 664 -59.70 -36.46 45.63
N LYS A 665 -59.61 -37.79 45.45
CA LYS A 665 -60.07 -38.76 46.44
C LYS A 665 -59.28 -38.66 47.74
N PHE A 666 -57.96 -38.43 47.66
CA PHE A 666 -57.12 -38.22 48.84
C PHE A 666 -57.46 -36.89 49.55
N LEU A 667 -57.58 -35.79 48.80
CA LEU A 667 -57.97 -34.49 49.37
C LEU A 667 -59.32 -34.54 50.10
N LYS A 668 -60.32 -35.28 49.59
CA LYS A 668 -61.61 -35.49 50.27
C LYS A 668 -61.49 -36.15 51.66
N LYS A 669 -60.41 -36.90 51.92
CA LYS A 669 -60.15 -37.50 53.24
C LYS A 669 -59.50 -36.52 54.21
N LEU A 670 -58.80 -35.50 53.71
CA LEU A 670 -58.03 -34.55 54.51
C LEU A 670 -58.80 -33.27 54.87
N VAL A 671 -59.70 -32.81 53.98
CA VAL A 671 -60.42 -31.52 54.09
C VAL A 671 -61.89 -31.61 53.71
#